data_AF-A6JK86-F1
#
_entry.id   AF-A6JK86-F1
#
_cell.length_a   1.000
_cell.length_b   1.000
_cell.length_c   1.000
_cell.angle_alpha   90.00
_cell.angle_beta   90.00
_cell.angle_gamma   90.00
#
_symmetry.space_group_name_H-M   'P 1'
#
loop_
_entity.id
_entity.type
_entity.pdbx_description
1 polymer ?
#
loop_
_entity_poly.entity_id
_entity_poly.type
_entity_poly.pdbx_seq_one_letter_code
_entity_poly.pdbx_strand_id
1 'polypeptide(L)'
;MDPKSFADLHPQYQVQRSQLSPQKVTLNLRPGQAAAFNVTFRRAKGYPIDLYYLMDLSYSMLDDLNNVKKLGGDLLQALNEITESGRIGFGSFVDKTVLPFVNTHPEKLRNPCPNKEKACQPPFAFRHVLKLTDNSNQFQTEVGKQLISGNLDAPEGGLDAIMQVAACPEEIGWRNVTRLLVFATDDGFHFAGDGKLGAILTPNDGRCHLEDNMYKRSNEFDYPSVGQLAHKLSESNIQPIFAVTKKMVKTYEKLTEIIPKSAVGELSDDSSNVVQLIKKAYYKLSSRVFLDHTTIPDTLKVTYDSFCNNRVSSIGKSRGDCDGVQINNPVTFQVKVTASECIQEQSFVIRALGFTDTVTVQVHPQCECQCRDQSRMRNLCGGKGVMECGICRCESGYIGKNCECQTQGRSSQELEGNCRKDNSSIVCSGLGDCICGQCVCHTSDIPNKVIFGQYCECDNFNCERYDGQVCGGLKRGSCSCGQCNCKEGFEGSACQCQRSTTGCLNARLVECSGRGRCQCNRCICEKGYQPPLCEECPGCPLPCSTYVFCAECLKFDKGPFQKNCSVQCANVTLQTVPFKKKPCKERDSEGCWITYTLQQKDGNAYNIHVDDDRECVKGPNVAAIIGGTVAGVVLIGVLLLVIWKALTHLTDLNEYRRFEKEKLKSQWNNDNPLFKSATTTVMNPKFAES
;
A
#
# COMPACT_ATOMS: atom_id res chain seq x y z
N MET A 1 8.48 -4.00 -52.51
CA MET A 1 9.12 -3.24 -51.41
C MET A 1 8.84 -4.00 -50.13
N ASP A 2 9.80 -4.12 -49.21
CA ASP A 2 9.59 -4.78 -47.92
C ASP A 2 8.68 -3.88 -47.04
N PRO A 3 7.44 -4.27 -46.73
CA PRO A 3 6.57 -3.44 -45.91
C PRO A 3 7.19 -3.32 -44.51
N LYS A 4 7.61 -2.11 -44.13
CA LYS A 4 8.11 -1.81 -42.79
C LYS A 4 7.07 -1.03 -42.00
N SER A 5 6.96 -1.29 -40.70
CA SER A 5 6.15 -0.44 -39.83
C SER A 5 6.71 0.98 -39.77
N PHE A 6 5.86 2.00 -39.85
CA PHE A 6 6.26 3.42 -39.74
C PHE A 6 5.17 4.26 -39.08
N ALA A 7 5.55 5.46 -38.63
CA ALA A 7 4.69 6.41 -37.96
C ALA A 7 4.76 7.76 -38.67
N ASP A 8 3.61 8.28 -39.09
CA ASP A 8 3.46 9.61 -39.64
C ASP A 8 2.95 10.56 -38.56
N LEU A 9 3.68 11.65 -38.36
CA LEU A 9 3.32 12.70 -37.41
C LEU A 9 2.57 13.80 -38.16
N HIS A 10 1.38 14.14 -37.69
CA HIS A 10 0.60 15.25 -38.24
C HIS A 10 0.68 16.46 -37.29
N PRO A 11 1.59 17.43 -37.52
CA PRO A 11 1.62 18.65 -36.73
C PRO A 11 0.39 19.52 -37.07
N GLN A 12 -0.44 19.81 -36.08
CA GLN A 12 -1.49 20.83 -36.25
C GLN A 12 -0.88 22.23 -36.11
N TYR A 13 -0.95 23.01 -37.19
CA TYR A 13 -0.66 24.44 -37.21
C TYR A 13 -1.83 25.25 -36.62
N GLN A 14 -2.22 25.04 -35.36
CA GLN A 14 -3.06 26.00 -34.64
C GLN A 14 -2.72 26.11 -33.15
N VAL A 15 -2.66 27.36 -32.71
CA VAL A 15 -2.28 27.87 -31.40
C VAL A 15 -3.35 27.53 -30.36
N GLN A 16 -3.21 26.39 -29.69
CA GLN A 16 -3.83 26.15 -28.40
C GLN A 16 -2.72 25.82 -27.41
N ARG A 17 -2.82 26.27 -26.14
CA ARG A 17 -1.83 26.01 -25.07
C ARG A 17 -1.79 24.51 -24.73
N SER A 18 -1.36 23.66 -25.67
CA SER A 18 -1.23 22.23 -25.49
C SER A 18 0.15 21.90 -24.93
N GLN A 19 0.16 21.15 -23.84
CA GLN A 19 1.35 20.69 -23.16
C GLN A 19 1.90 19.40 -23.77
N LEU A 20 1.19 18.77 -24.70
CA LEU A 20 1.52 17.48 -25.29
C LEU A 20 1.58 17.60 -26.83
N SER A 21 2.62 17.04 -27.44
CA SER A 21 2.82 17.07 -28.89
C SER A 21 3.49 15.79 -29.38
N PRO A 22 3.18 15.29 -30.59
CA PRO A 22 2.15 15.77 -31.53
C PRO A 22 0.73 15.40 -31.05
N GLN A 23 -0.31 16.02 -31.62
CA GLN A 23 -1.71 15.76 -31.25
C GLN A 23 -2.31 14.55 -31.99
N LYS A 24 -1.77 14.24 -33.18
CA LYS A 24 -2.24 13.13 -34.02
C LYS A 24 -1.06 12.36 -34.61
N VAL A 25 -1.15 11.03 -34.53
CA VAL A 25 -0.19 10.09 -35.09
C VAL A 25 -0.92 9.03 -35.90
N THR A 26 -0.42 8.75 -37.10
CA THR A 26 -0.92 7.67 -37.95
C THR A 26 0.14 6.58 -38.01
N LEU A 27 -0.19 5.37 -37.57
CA LEU A 27 0.71 4.22 -37.54
C LEU A 27 0.31 3.22 -38.61
N ASN A 28 1.28 2.77 -39.40
CA ASN A 28 1.13 1.62 -40.27
C ASN A 28 1.95 0.47 -39.68
N LEU A 29 1.28 -0.61 -39.26
CA LEU A 29 1.90 -1.70 -38.50
C LEU A 29 1.94 -3.01 -39.29
N ARG A 30 3.15 -3.55 -39.46
CA ARG A 30 3.39 -4.94 -39.85
C ARG A 30 3.44 -5.85 -38.62
N PRO A 31 2.80 -7.03 -38.64
CA PRO A 31 2.85 -7.97 -37.52
C PRO A 31 4.29 -8.32 -37.12
N GLY A 32 4.58 -8.24 -35.82
CA GLY A 32 5.89 -8.52 -35.24
C GLY A 32 6.92 -7.37 -35.32
N GLN A 33 6.66 -6.29 -36.07
CA GLN A 33 7.56 -5.15 -36.20
C GLN A 33 7.01 -3.90 -35.51
N ALA A 34 7.79 -3.32 -34.58
CA ALA A 34 7.40 -2.12 -33.87
C ALA A 34 7.51 -0.85 -34.75
N ALA A 35 6.50 0.01 -34.72
CA ALA A 35 6.64 1.42 -35.11
C ALA A 35 6.96 2.26 -33.87
N ALA A 36 7.83 3.26 -34.02
CA ALA A 36 8.21 4.15 -32.93
C ALA A 36 7.95 5.61 -33.31
N PHE A 37 7.46 6.40 -32.34
CA PHE A 37 7.30 7.85 -32.48
C PHE A 37 7.55 8.54 -31.14
N ASN A 38 7.86 9.83 -31.17
CA ASN A 38 8.16 10.60 -29.97
C ASN A 38 6.96 11.48 -29.58
N VAL A 39 6.66 11.50 -28.29
CA VAL A 39 5.70 12.40 -27.66
C VAL A 39 6.48 13.32 -26.72
N THR A 40 6.41 14.63 -26.95
CA THR A 40 7.04 15.64 -26.11
C THR A 40 6.00 16.29 -25.21
N PHE A 41 6.28 16.29 -23.91
CA PHE A 41 5.49 16.99 -22.90
C PHE A 41 6.26 18.22 -22.40
N ARG A 42 5.62 19.40 -22.41
CA ARG A 42 6.17 20.64 -21.88
C ARG A 42 5.24 21.21 -20.80
N ARG A 43 5.76 21.33 -19.59
CA ARG A 43 5.02 21.93 -18.47
C ARG A 43 4.83 23.44 -18.68
N ALA A 44 3.60 23.90 -18.84
CA ALA A 44 3.27 25.33 -18.95
C ALA A 44 3.24 26.03 -17.58
N LYS A 45 3.53 27.34 -17.56
CA LYS A 45 3.34 28.20 -16.38
C LYS A 45 1.90 28.73 -16.34
N GLY A 46 1.29 28.80 -15.16
CA GLY A 46 -0.01 29.44 -14.97
C GLY A 46 -1.19 28.70 -15.61
N TYR A 47 -1.13 27.36 -15.70
CA TYR A 47 -2.27 26.58 -16.17
C TYR A 47 -3.44 26.69 -15.17
N PRO A 48 -4.70 26.85 -15.60
CA PRO A 48 -5.82 27.01 -14.67
C PRO A 48 -5.98 25.80 -13.74
N ILE A 49 -6.42 26.07 -12.51
CA ILE A 49 -6.60 25.06 -11.46
C ILE A 49 -8.01 25.14 -10.92
N ASP A 50 -8.64 23.98 -10.78
CA ASP A 50 -9.83 23.80 -9.94
C ASP A 50 -9.40 23.04 -8.69
N LEU A 51 -9.68 23.61 -7.51
CA LEU A 51 -9.42 22.98 -6.22
C LEU A 51 -10.74 22.72 -5.51
N TYR A 52 -11.05 21.45 -5.25
CA TYR A 52 -12.18 21.08 -4.43
C TYR A 52 -11.68 20.61 -3.07
N TYR A 53 -12.12 21.28 -2.01
CA TYR A 53 -11.75 20.95 -0.64
C TYR A 53 -12.83 20.06 -0.01
N LEU A 54 -12.46 18.82 0.28
CA LEU A 54 -13.32 17.79 0.84
C LEU A 54 -12.90 17.54 2.29
N MET A 55 -13.74 18.00 3.22
CA MET A 55 -13.43 18.05 4.64
C MET A 55 -14.24 17.04 5.43
N ASP A 56 -13.57 16.33 6.32
CA ASP A 56 -14.19 15.55 7.38
C ASP A 56 -14.83 16.49 8.43
N LEU A 57 -16.10 16.25 8.74
CA LEU A 57 -16.84 16.97 9.79
C LEU A 57 -17.20 16.07 10.98
N SER A 58 -16.47 14.97 11.20
CA SER A 58 -16.50 14.18 12.43
C SER A 58 -16.18 15.04 13.66
N TYR A 59 -16.57 14.59 14.86
CA TYR A 59 -16.45 15.42 16.07
C TYR A 59 -15.01 15.80 16.42
N SER A 60 -14.02 14.99 16.02
CA SER A 60 -12.60 15.24 16.26
C SER A 60 -12.07 16.44 15.47
N MET A 61 -12.64 16.73 14.30
CA MET A 61 -12.25 17.84 13.40
C MET A 61 -12.78 19.22 13.83
N LEU A 62 -13.18 19.39 15.10
CA LEU A 62 -13.86 20.60 15.59
C LEU A 62 -12.95 21.83 15.56
N ASP A 63 -11.70 21.69 16.00
CA ASP A 63 -10.70 22.75 15.98
C ASP A 63 -10.19 23.03 14.56
N ASP A 64 -10.02 22.01 13.73
CA ASP A 64 -9.73 22.16 12.30
C ASP A 64 -10.77 23.03 11.60
N LEU A 65 -12.07 22.77 11.84
CA LEU A 65 -13.15 23.54 11.24
C LEU A 65 -13.06 25.03 11.59
N ASN A 66 -12.65 25.38 12.81
CA ASN A 66 -12.49 26.78 13.22
C ASN A 66 -11.36 27.48 12.47
N ASN A 67 -10.30 26.75 12.10
CA ASN A 67 -9.18 27.29 11.33
C ASN A 67 -9.50 27.31 9.84
N VAL A 68 -10.13 26.27 9.29
CA VAL A 68 -10.58 26.21 7.88
C VAL A 68 -11.56 27.35 7.56
N LYS A 69 -12.44 27.72 8.50
CA LYS A 69 -13.32 28.91 8.39
C LYS A 69 -12.57 30.23 8.20
N LYS A 70 -11.37 30.35 8.79
CA LYS A 70 -10.49 31.53 8.63
C LYS A 70 -9.67 31.46 7.34
N LEU A 71 -9.39 30.24 6.88
CA LEU A 71 -8.48 29.91 5.78
C LEU A 71 -9.05 30.13 4.37
N GLY A 72 -10.34 30.40 4.22
CA GLY A 72 -10.97 30.55 2.91
C GLY A 72 -10.34 31.63 2.01
N GLY A 73 -10.02 32.79 2.58
CA GLY A 73 -9.32 33.87 1.87
C GLY A 73 -7.88 33.48 1.51
N ASP A 74 -7.15 32.93 2.48
CA ASP A 74 -5.73 32.55 2.34
C ASP A 74 -5.52 31.42 1.32
N LEU A 75 -6.46 30.47 1.23
CA LEU A 75 -6.43 29.38 0.25
C LEU A 75 -6.58 29.90 -1.18
N LEU A 76 -7.54 30.79 -1.43
CA LEU A 76 -7.73 31.36 -2.76
C LEU A 76 -6.55 32.27 -3.14
N GLN A 77 -6.03 33.05 -2.19
CA GLN A 77 -4.83 33.86 -2.39
C GLN A 77 -3.61 32.99 -2.73
N ALA A 78 -3.40 31.89 -2.00
CA ALA A 78 -2.33 30.93 -2.27
C ALA A 78 -2.46 30.25 -3.63
N LEU A 79 -3.68 29.98 -4.09
CA LEU A 79 -3.95 29.48 -5.45
C LEU A 79 -3.62 30.53 -6.51
N ASN A 80 -3.99 31.79 -6.28
CA ASN A 80 -3.72 32.90 -7.18
C ASN A 80 -2.22 33.23 -7.33
N GLU A 81 -1.39 32.89 -6.33
CA GLU A 81 0.07 32.95 -6.47
C GLU A 81 0.64 31.90 -7.44
N ILE A 82 -0.06 30.76 -7.61
CA ILE A 82 0.38 29.64 -8.45
C ILE A 82 -0.19 29.77 -9.87
N THR A 83 -1.45 30.18 -10.00
CA THR A 83 -2.17 30.27 -11.27
C THR A 83 -2.99 31.54 -11.38
N GLU A 84 -3.08 32.09 -12.59
CA GLU A 84 -3.88 33.29 -12.86
C GLU A 84 -5.39 33.01 -12.84
N SER A 85 -5.81 31.74 -12.92
CA SER A 85 -7.22 31.34 -13.00
C SER A 85 -7.51 30.14 -12.09
N GLY A 86 -7.62 30.38 -10.79
CA GLY A 86 -8.06 29.41 -9.78
C GLY A 86 -9.58 29.42 -9.56
N ARG A 87 -10.19 28.24 -9.36
CA ARG A 87 -11.52 28.12 -8.75
C ARG A 87 -11.45 27.24 -7.52
N ILE A 88 -12.27 27.53 -6.52
CA ILE A 88 -12.37 26.77 -5.28
C ILE A 88 -13.81 26.30 -5.04
N GLY A 89 -13.94 25.08 -4.53
CA GLY A 89 -15.21 24.47 -4.15
C GLY A 89 -15.07 23.75 -2.81
N PHE A 90 -16.19 23.46 -2.16
CA PHE A 90 -16.21 22.83 -0.83
C PHE A 90 -17.26 21.72 -0.75
N GLY A 91 -16.88 20.61 -0.12
CA GLY A 91 -17.77 19.56 0.30
C GLY A 91 -17.38 19.04 1.67
N SER A 92 -18.34 18.40 2.33
CA SER A 92 -18.15 17.79 3.64
C SER A 92 -18.59 16.35 3.63
N PHE A 93 -17.98 15.52 4.48
CA PHE A 93 -18.39 14.14 4.70
C PHE A 93 -18.26 13.74 6.17
N VAL A 94 -18.94 12.65 6.55
CA VAL A 94 -18.79 11.96 7.83
C VAL A 94 -18.82 10.46 7.50
N ASP A 95 -19.98 9.82 7.61
CA ASP A 95 -20.15 8.41 7.26
C ASP A 95 -21.61 8.04 6.94
N LYS A 96 -21.82 6.79 6.50
CA LYS A 96 -23.13 6.19 6.25
C LYS A 96 -24.00 6.26 7.50
N THR A 97 -25.28 6.57 7.29
CA THR A 97 -26.21 6.87 8.39
C THR A 97 -26.92 5.63 8.94
N VAL A 98 -26.21 4.50 8.97
CA VAL A 98 -26.71 3.20 9.47
C VAL A 98 -25.75 2.64 10.52
N LEU A 99 -26.24 1.73 11.36
CA LEU A 99 -25.36 0.95 12.25
C LEU A 99 -24.49 -0.01 11.42
N PRO A 100 -23.25 -0.31 11.85
CA PRO A 100 -22.60 0.15 13.09
C PRO A 100 -21.88 1.51 12.98
N PHE A 101 -21.86 2.15 11.81
CA PHE A 101 -21.08 3.36 11.55
C PHE A 101 -21.60 4.58 12.34
N VAL A 102 -22.92 4.72 12.43
CA VAL A 102 -23.57 5.81 13.16
C VAL A 102 -24.61 5.25 14.13
N ASN A 103 -24.74 5.88 15.30
CA ASN A 103 -25.80 5.55 16.24
C ASN A 103 -27.18 6.02 15.72
N THR A 104 -28.02 5.07 15.32
CA THR A 104 -29.34 5.32 14.74
C THR A 104 -30.45 5.57 15.78
N HIS A 105 -30.12 5.71 17.06
CA HIS A 105 -31.09 6.10 18.08
C HIS A 105 -31.62 7.52 17.80
N PRO A 106 -32.95 7.78 17.85
CA PRO A 106 -33.53 9.06 17.42
C PRO A 106 -32.93 10.32 18.05
N GLU A 107 -32.56 10.28 19.34
CA GLU A 107 -31.89 11.40 20.00
C GLU A 107 -30.48 11.65 19.47
N LYS A 108 -29.74 10.57 19.17
CA LYS A 108 -28.36 10.63 18.66
C LYS A 108 -28.30 10.98 17.18
N LEU A 109 -29.32 10.62 16.39
CA LEU A 109 -29.45 11.12 15.02
C LEU A 109 -29.74 12.62 14.95
N ARG A 110 -30.44 13.18 15.95
CA ARG A 110 -30.68 14.63 16.03
C ARG A 110 -29.47 15.40 16.54
N ASN A 111 -28.75 14.84 17.52
CA ASN A 111 -27.50 15.41 18.02
C ASN A 111 -26.48 14.28 18.28
N PRO A 112 -25.57 14.01 17.33
CA PRO A 112 -24.61 12.91 17.45
C PRO A 112 -23.48 13.22 18.45
N CYS A 113 -23.30 14.49 18.81
CA CYS A 113 -22.16 14.90 19.61
C CYS A 113 -22.17 14.29 21.03
N PRO A 114 -20.98 14.03 21.60
CA PRO A 114 -20.86 13.50 22.96
C PRO A 114 -21.40 14.49 23.99
N ASN A 115 -21.12 15.78 23.81
CA ASN A 115 -21.61 16.83 24.68
C ASN A 115 -22.93 17.43 24.15
N LYS A 116 -24.01 17.31 24.94
CA LYS A 116 -25.35 17.79 24.59
C LYS A 116 -25.44 19.32 24.44
N GLU A 117 -24.53 20.06 25.06
CA GLU A 117 -24.52 21.53 25.04
C GLU A 117 -23.97 22.12 23.74
N LYS A 118 -23.23 21.33 22.95
CA LYS A 118 -22.72 21.76 21.64
C LYS A 118 -23.75 21.48 20.55
N ALA A 119 -24.02 22.49 19.73
CA ALA A 119 -24.86 22.35 18.55
C ALA A 119 -24.08 21.58 17.47
N CYS A 120 -24.57 20.39 17.13
CA CYS A 120 -24.02 19.57 16.06
C CYS A 120 -25.10 19.24 15.05
N GLN A 121 -24.68 19.09 13.80
CA GLN A 121 -25.59 18.70 12.74
C GLN A 121 -25.87 17.19 12.78
N PRO A 122 -27.02 16.73 12.26
CA PRO A 122 -27.30 15.31 12.08
C PRO A 122 -26.21 14.62 11.23
N PRO A 123 -25.93 13.33 11.47
CA PRO A 123 -25.00 12.54 10.65
C PRO A 123 -25.42 12.50 9.18
N PHE A 124 -24.44 12.51 8.27
CA PHE A 124 -24.65 12.43 6.83
C PHE A 124 -23.39 11.85 6.15
N ALA A 125 -23.57 11.16 5.01
CA ALA A 125 -22.44 10.56 4.30
C ALA A 125 -21.61 11.61 3.54
N PHE A 126 -22.23 12.29 2.57
CA PHE A 126 -21.59 13.35 1.79
C PHE A 126 -22.57 14.47 1.48
N ARG A 127 -22.07 15.72 1.58
CA ARG A 127 -22.78 16.92 1.17
C ARG A 127 -21.87 17.80 0.32
N HIS A 128 -22.32 18.09 -0.89
CA HIS A 128 -21.77 19.16 -1.71
C HIS A 128 -22.30 20.50 -1.17
N VAL A 129 -21.41 21.41 -0.77
CA VAL A 129 -21.81 22.67 -0.14
C VAL A 129 -21.65 23.82 -1.13
N LEU A 130 -20.52 23.87 -1.83
CA LEU A 130 -20.18 24.96 -2.72
C LEU A 130 -19.58 24.45 -4.02
N LYS A 131 -20.27 24.79 -5.12
CA LYS A 131 -19.81 24.61 -6.49
C LYS A 131 -18.53 25.43 -6.75
N LEU A 132 -17.64 24.89 -7.59
CA LEU A 132 -16.39 25.57 -7.97
C LEU A 132 -16.63 27.00 -8.46
N THR A 133 -16.13 27.98 -7.71
CA THR A 133 -16.31 29.42 -7.91
C THR A 133 -14.97 30.16 -7.78
N ASP A 134 -14.86 31.35 -8.36
CA ASP A 134 -13.74 32.28 -8.19
C ASP A 134 -13.96 33.28 -7.04
N ASN A 135 -15.13 33.24 -6.39
CA ASN A 135 -15.49 34.15 -5.30
C ASN A 135 -15.04 33.61 -3.92
N SER A 136 -13.94 34.16 -3.38
CA SER A 136 -13.42 33.80 -2.05
C SER A 136 -14.39 34.10 -0.91
N ASN A 137 -15.13 35.21 -0.99
CA ASN A 137 -16.05 35.62 0.07
C ASN A 137 -17.22 34.64 0.18
N GLN A 138 -17.69 34.13 -0.97
CA GLN A 138 -18.71 33.08 -1.00
C GLN A 138 -18.19 31.79 -0.34
N PHE A 139 -16.95 31.38 -0.65
CA PHE A 139 -16.32 30.23 0.01
C PHE A 139 -16.26 30.39 1.52
N GLN A 140 -15.73 31.51 2.00
CA GLN A 140 -15.60 31.77 3.43
C GLN A 140 -16.97 31.77 4.13
N THR A 141 -17.99 32.35 3.50
CA THR A 141 -19.35 32.41 4.06
C THR A 141 -20.00 31.04 4.14
N GLU A 142 -19.92 30.22 3.07
CA GLU A 142 -20.56 28.90 3.04
C GLU A 142 -19.85 27.87 3.95
N VAL A 143 -18.52 27.94 4.05
CA VAL A 143 -17.73 27.14 5.01
C VAL A 143 -18.01 27.60 6.44
N GLY A 144 -18.15 28.91 6.67
CA GLY A 144 -18.53 29.52 7.95
C GLY A 144 -19.81 28.96 8.56
N LYS A 145 -20.78 28.62 7.70
CA LYS A 145 -22.09 28.05 8.09
C LYS A 145 -22.03 26.58 8.52
N GLN A 146 -20.97 25.85 8.19
CA GLN A 146 -20.88 24.43 8.53
C GLN A 146 -20.68 24.24 10.04
N LEU A 147 -21.27 23.17 10.57
CA LEU A 147 -21.14 22.75 11.96
C LEU A 147 -20.53 21.35 12.01
N ILE A 148 -19.99 20.94 13.15
CA ILE A 148 -19.48 19.58 13.31
C ILE A 148 -20.63 18.57 13.43
N SER A 149 -20.35 17.32 13.09
CA SER A 149 -21.25 16.17 13.20
C SER A 149 -20.58 15.10 14.08
N GLY A 150 -21.02 13.85 13.97
CA GLY A 150 -20.36 12.72 14.60
C GLY A 150 -20.91 11.37 14.15
N ASN A 151 -20.05 10.37 14.23
CA ASN A 151 -20.26 8.95 13.98
C ASN A 151 -19.91 8.14 15.24
N LEU A 152 -19.97 6.81 15.15
CA LEU A 152 -19.78 5.89 16.27
C LEU A 152 -18.43 5.18 16.22
N ASP A 153 -18.01 4.71 15.04
CA ASP A 153 -16.70 4.12 14.82
C ASP A 153 -15.65 5.18 14.46
N ALA A 154 -14.41 4.73 14.20
CA ALA A 154 -13.27 5.61 13.98
C ALA A 154 -12.95 5.86 12.50
N PRO A 155 -12.98 4.86 11.59
CA PRO A 155 -12.82 5.15 10.16
C PRO A 155 -14.06 5.88 9.64
N GLU A 156 -13.87 6.69 8.59
CA GLU A 156 -14.93 7.53 8.03
C GLU A 156 -15.34 7.08 6.62
N GLY A 157 -16.49 7.58 6.15
CA GLY A 157 -17.03 7.34 4.82
C GLY A 157 -16.39 8.18 3.70
N GLY A 158 -15.14 8.60 3.88
CA GLY A 158 -14.47 9.55 2.98
C GLY A 158 -14.33 9.08 1.53
N LEU A 159 -14.16 7.77 1.27
CA LEU A 159 -14.05 7.28 -0.10
C LEU A 159 -15.35 7.40 -0.89
N ASP A 160 -16.51 7.27 -0.24
CA ASP A 160 -17.82 7.51 -0.86
C ASP A 160 -17.94 8.95 -1.36
N ALA A 161 -17.48 9.90 -0.54
CA ALA A 161 -17.46 11.31 -0.89
C ALA A 161 -16.53 11.60 -2.06
N ILE A 162 -15.31 11.01 -2.08
CA ILE A 162 -14.39 11.14 -3.23
C ILE A 162 -15.04 10.58 -4.51
N MET A 163 -15.74 9.44 -4.43
CA MET A 163 -16.44 8.84 -5.57
C MET A 163 -17.52 9.77 -6.12
N GLN A 164 -18.37 10.34 -5.26
CA GLN A 164 -19.40 11.29 -5.68
C GLN A 164 -18.80 12.57 -6.30
N VAL A 165 -17.75 13.12 -5.71
CA VAL A 165 -17.04 14.29 -6.27
C VAL A 165 -16.44 14.00 -7.66
N ALA A 166 -15.98 12.78 -7.90
CA ALA A 166 -15.47 12.36 -9.20
C ALA A 166 -16.58 12.02 -10.21
N ALA A 167 -17.71 11.48 -9.75
CA ALA A 167 -18.81 11.04 -10.60
C ALA A 167 -19.79 12.15 -11.00
N CYS A 168 -19.82 13.27 -10.27
CA CYS A 168 -20.76 14.39 -10.44
C CYS A 168 -20.09 15.67 -11.01
N PRO A 169 -19.55 15.68 -12.24
CA PRO A 169 -18.77 16.81 -12.73
C PRO A 169 -19.58 18.09 -12.94
N GLU A 170 -20.87 17.96 -13.24
CA GLU A 170 -21.76 19.10 -13.52
C GLU A 170 -22.15 19.85 -12.25
N GLU A 171 -22.46 19.11 -11.19
CA GLU A 171 -22.82 19.59 -9.87
C GLU A 171 -21.61 20.27 -9.22
N ILE A 172 -20.47 19.57 -9.18
CA ILE A 172 -19.21 20.10 -8.63
C ILE A 172 -18.68 21.27 -9.46
N GLY A 173 -18.89 21.24 -10.79
CA GLY A 173 -18.51 22.32 -11.71
C GLY A 173 -17.08 22.24 -12.24
N TRP A 174 -16.56 21.02 -12.44
CA TRP A 174 -15.19 20.82 -12.94
C TRP A 174 -15.01 21.39 -14.35
N ARG A 175 -14.02 22.26 -14.55
CA ARG A 175 -13.59 22.71 -15.88
C ARG A 175 -12.69 21.66 -16.53
N ASN A 176 -12.43 21.82 -17.82
CA ASN A 176 -11.44 21.02 -18.55
C ASN A 176 -10.02 21.56 -18.30
N VAL A 177 -9.58 21.55 -17.04
CA VAL A 177 -8.28 22.09 -16.59
C VAL A 177 -7.65 21.15 -15.53
N THR A 178 -6.60 21.57 -14.82
CA THR A 178 -6.05 20.77 -13.71
C THR A 178 -7.06 20.67 -12.57
N ARG A 179 -7.45 19.45 -12.18
CA ARG A 179 -8.42 19.21 -11.10
C ARG A 179 -7.70 18.64 -9.87
N LEU A 180 -7.72 19.37 -8.77
CA LEU A 180 -7.14 18.97 -7.49
C LEU A 180 -8.27 18.72 -6.49
N LEU A 181 -8.22 17.58 -5.82
CA LEU A 181 -9.13 17.23 -4.74
C LEU A 181 -8.34 17.16 -3.44
N VAL A 182 -8.53 18.11 -2.53
CA VAL A 182 -7.90 18.06 -1.21
C VAL A 182 -8.82 17.26 -0.30
N PHE A 183 -8.34 16.14 0.22
CA PHE A 183 -9.05 15.29 1.17
C PHE A 183 -8.43 15.48 2.55
N ALA A 184 -9.19 16.05 3.49
CA ALA A 184 -8.73 16.38 4.84
C ALA A 184 -9.50 15.59 5.90
N THR A 185 -8.77 14.80 6.71
CA THR A 185 -9.29 14.01 7.83
C THR A 185 -8.16 13.69 8.81
N ASP A 186 -8.51 13.40 10.06
CA ASP A 186 -7.61 12.95 11.11
C ASP A 186 -7.66 11.42 11.34
N ASP A 187 -8.53 10.69 10.66
CA ASP A 187 -8.69 9.25 10.82
C ASP A 187 -8.70 8.44 9.50
N GLY A 188 -9.05 7.16 9.60
CA GLY A 188 -9.07 6.17 8.54
C GLY A 188 -10.24 6.33 7.57
N PHE A 189 -10.37 5.34 6.68
CA PHE A 189 -11.42 5.32 5.68
C PHE A 189 -12.01 3.92 5.55
N HIS A 190 -13.33 3.87 5.35
CA HIS A 190 -14.03 2.66 4.94
C HIS A 190 -13.88 2.40 3.43
N PHE A 191 -13.91 1.13 3.06
CA PHE A 191 -13.84 0.68 1.66
C PHE A 191 -14.76 -0.52 1.40
N ALA A 192 -14.92 -0.88 0.12
CA ALA A 192 -15.82 -1.96 -0.30
C ALA A 192 -15.64 -3.24 0.55
N GLY A 193 -16.75 -3.78 1.04
CA GLY A 193 -16.81 -4.89 1.98
C GLY A 193 -17.28 -4.48 3.37
N ASP A 194 -16.97 -3.26 3.81
CA ASP A 194 -17.35 -2.77 5.14
C ASP A 194 -18.86 -2.54 5.28
N GLY A 195 -19.53 -2.10 4.21
CA GLY A 195 -20.98 -1.88 4.18
C GLY A 195 -21.79 -3.14 4.50
N LYS A 196 -21.19 -4.33 4.37
CA LYS A 196 -21.79 -5.60 4.79
C LYS A 196 -22.20 -5.61 6.27
N LEU A 197 -21.48 -4.89 7.13
CA LEU A 197 -21.82 -4.75 8.56
C LEU A 197 -23.14 -4.01 8.77
N GLY A 198 -23.47 -3.07 7.88
CA GLY A 198 -24.75 -2.35 7.85
C GLY A 198 -25.82 -3.00 6.96
N ALA A 199 -25.65 -4.27 6.60
CA ALA A 199 -26.51 -5.01 5.66
C ALA A 199 -26.61 -4.40 4.25
N ILE A 200 -25.57 -3.65 3.84
CA ILE A 200 -25.47 -3.06 2.49
C ILE A 200 -24.58 -3.97 1.64
N LEU A 201 -25.19 -4.72 0.73
CA LEU A 201 -24.50 -5.72 -0.11
C LEU A 201 -24.36 -5.29 -1.56
N THR A 202 -25.02 -4.21 -1.97
CA THR A 202 -24.98 -3.70 -3.34
C THR A 202 -23.66 -2.98 -3.57
N PRO A 203 -22.81 -3.42 -4.52
CA PRO A 203 -21.56 -2.71 -4.80
C PRO A 203 -21.81 -1.29 -5.29
N ASN A 204 -20.87 -0.38 -5.00
CA ASN A 204 -20.89 0.97 -5.56
C ASN A 204 -20.90 0.93 -7.10
N ASP A 205 -21.77 1.70 -7.75
CA ASP A 205 -21.94 1.70 -9.20
C ASP A 205 -21.07 2.73 -9.94
N GLY A 206 -20.33 3.57 -9.21
CA GLY A 206 -19.46 4.61 -9.76
C GLY A 206 -20.18 5.76 -10.45
N ARG A 207 -21.47 5.98 -10.15
CA ARG A 207 -22.33 7.02 -10.73
C ARG A 207 -22.64 8.14 -9.73
N CYS A 208 -23.11 9.26 -10.28
CA CYS A 208 -23.56 10.40 -9.49
C CYS A 208 -24.95 10.14 -8.88
N HIS A 209 -25.09 10.35 -7.58
CA HIS A 209 -26.34 10.19 -6.82
C HIS A 209 -26.56 11.36 -5.85
N LEU A 210 -26.37 12.59 -6.33
CA LEU A 210 -26.64 13.80 -5.55
C LEU A 210 -28.09 14.26 -5.73
N GLU A 211 -28.80 14.34 -4.62
CA GLU A 211 -30.14 14.93 -4.53
C GLU A 211 -30.10 16.06 -3.51
N ASP A 212 -30.48 17.27 -3.92
CA ASP A 212 -30.34 18.48 -3.10
C ASP A 212 -28.91 18.67 -2.55
N ASN A 213 -27.91 18.37 -3.40
CA ASN A 213 -26.49 18.38 -3.05
C ASN A 213 -26.10 17.41 -1.91
N MET A 214 -26.92 16.39 -1.59
CA MET A 214 -26.60 15.35 -0.62
C MET A 214 -26.62 13.97 -1.24
N TYR A 215 -25.74 13.09 -0.76
CA TYR A 215 -25.72 11.68 -1.15
C TYR A 215 -26.74 10.87 -0.35
N LYS A 216 -28.04 11.03 -0.67
CA LYS A 216 -29.14 10.39 0.08
C LYS A 216 -29.16 8.87 -0.05
N ARG A 217 -28.67 8.34 -1.17
CA ARG A 217 -28.62 6.90 -1.47
C ARG A 217 -27.38 6.19 -0.90
N SER A 218 -26.63 6.84 0.00
CA SER A 218 -25.43 6.27 0.63
C SER A 218 -25.69 4.93 1.34
N ASN A 219 -26.92 4.71 1.80
CA ASN A 219 -27.30 3.50 2.55
C ASN A 219 -27.77 2.36 1.63
N GLU A 220 -27.88 2.60 0.32
CA GLU A 220 -28.27 1.57 -0.67
C GLU A 220 -27.06 0.88 -1.31
N PHE A 221 -25.91 1.56 -1.33
CA PHE A 221 -24.68 1.12 -1.97
C PHE A 221 -23.54 1.01 -0.95
N ASP A 222 -22.71 -0.02 -1.09
CA ASP A 222 -21.49 -0.20 -0.32
C ASP A 222 -20.47 0.92 -0.67
N TYR A 223 -19.44 1.06 0.17
CA TYR A 223 -18.31 1.94 -0.10
C TYR A 223 -17.62 1.53 -1.42
N PRO A 224 -16.96 2.45 -2.12
CA PRO A 224 -16.21 2.11 -3.32
C PRO A 224 -14.96 1.30 -2.96
N SER A 225 -14.54 0.41 -3.88
CA SER A 225 -13.23 -0.23 -3.75
C SER A 225 -12.12 0.77 -4.10
N VAL A 226 -10.93 0.59 -3.53
CA VAL A 226 -9.76 1.43 -3.85
C VAL A 226 -9.43 1.41 -5.35
N GLY A 227 -9.55 0.25 -6.00
CA GLY A 227 -9.32 0.11 -7.44
C GLY A 227 -10.37 0.85 -8.28
N GLN A 228 -11.64 0.79 -7.89
CA GLN A 228 -12.72 1.53 -8.55
C GLN A 228 -12.51 3.04 -8.43
N LEU A 229 -12.05 3.50 -7.27
CA LEU A 229 -11.71 4.90 -7.03
C LEU A 229 -10.54 5.36 -7.90
N ALA A 230 -9.45 4.57 -7.95
CA ALA A 230 -8.29 4.85 -8.79
C ALA A 230 -8.68 4.98 -10.27
N HIS A 231 -9.56 4.10 -10.74
CA HIS A 231 -10.09 4.15 -12.11
C HIS A 231 -10.91 5.44 -12.34
N LYS A 232 -11.88 5.74 -11.46
CA LYS A 232 -12.78 6.89 -11.65
C LYS A 232 -12.07 8.24 -11.56
N LEU A 233 -11.10 8.37 -10.65
CA LEU A 233 -10.25 9.56 -10.52
C LEU A 233 -9.38 9.77 -11.76
N SER A 234 -8.78 8.69 -12.30
CA SER A 234 -7.99 8.73 -13.53
C SER A 234 -8.85 9.07 -14.76
N GLU A 235 -10.03 8.47 -14.88
CA GLU A 235 -11.02 8.80 -15.93
C GLU A 235 -11.40 10.29 -15.89
N SER A 236 -11.62 10.81 -14.68
CA SER A 236 -12.06 12.18 -14.45
C SER A 236 -10.91 13.19 -14.35
N ASN A 237 -9.66 12.78 -14.56
CA ASN A 237 -8.44 13.61 -14.42
C ASN A 237 -8.33 14.36 -13.07
N ILE A 238 -8.83 13.78 -11.97
CA ILE A 238 -8.78 14.37 -10.63
C ILE A 238 -7.57 13.81 -9.88
N GLN A 239 -6.79 14.72 -9.28
CA GLN A 239 -5.59 14.38 -8.52
C GLN A 239 -5.85 14.61 -7.03
N PRO A 240 -5.98 13.54 -6.22
CA PRO A 240 -6.23 13.70 -4.80
C PRO A 240 -4.96 14.06 -4.03
N ILE A 241 -5.11 14.99 -3.09
CA ILE A 241 -4.12 15.40 -2.10
C ILE A 241 -4.67 14.99 -0.75
N PHE A 242 -4.13 13.94 -0.15
CA PHE A 242 -4.48 13.46 1.17
C PHE A 242 -3.75 14.31 2.21
N ALA A 243 -4.45 15.26 2.82
CA ALA A 243 -4.00 16.08 3.93
C ALA A 243 -4.46 15.42 5.22
N VAL A 244 -3.58 14.65 5.86
CA VAL A 244 -3.97 13.81 7.01
C VAL A 244 -3.01 13.99 8.17
N THR A 245 -3.49 13.78 9.40
CA THR A 245 -2.66 13.89 10.60
C THR A 245 -1.52 12.87 10.60
N LYS A 246 -0.48 13.14 11.40
CA LYS A 246 0.75 12.33 11.49
C LYS A 246 0.49 10.83 11.71
N LYS A 247 -0.56 10.48 12.47
CA LYS A 247 -0.98 9.10 12.74
C LYS A 247 -1.33 8.36 11.45
N MET A 248 -1.94 9.05 10.48
CA MET A 248 -2.52 8.45 9.28
C MET A 248 -1.62 8.52 8.04
N VAL A 249 -0.57 9.35 8.05
CA VAL A 249 0.35 9.54 6.90
C VAL A 249 0.78 8.22 6.25
N LYS A 250 1.26 7.25 7.03
CA LYS A 250 1.75 5.97 6.49
C LYS A 250 0.65 5.13 5.83
N THR A 251 -0.57 5.22 6.32
CA THR A 251 -1.73 4.52 5.77
C THR A 251 -2.09 5.09 4.41
N TYR A 252 -2.18 6.42 4.30
CA TYR A 252 -2.50 7.07 3.02
C TYR A 252 -1.31 7.05 2.03
N GLU A 253 -0.06 6.96 2.50
CA GLU A 253 1.09 6.72 1.61
C GLU A 253 0.94 5.41 0.84
N LYS A 254 0.43 4.35 1.49
CA LYS A 254 0.13 3.08 0.81
C LYS A 254 -0.97 3.23 -0.24
N LEU A 255 -1.95 4.09 0.00
CA LEU A 255 -3.00 4.39 -0.97
C LEU A 255 -2.42 5.04 -2.24
N THR A 256 -1.36 5.85 -2.11
CA THR A 256 -0.69 6.48 -3.27
C THR A 256 0.08 5.53 -4.17
N GLU A 257 0.38 4.31 -3.68
CA GLU A 257 0.96 3.25 -4.51
C GLU A 257 -0.06 2.71 -5.52
N ILE A 258 -1.36 2.79 -5.19
CA ILE A 258 -2.46 2.29 -6.02
C ILE A 258 -3.10 3.42 -6.82
N ILE A 259 -3.33 4.59 -6.21
CA ILE A 259 -3.95 5.74 -6.88
C ILE A 259 -2.86 6.58 -7.55
N PRO A 260 -2.76 6.56 -8.89
CA PRO A 260 -1.76 7.34 -9.60
C PRO A 260 -2.04 8.84 -9.42
N LYS A 261 -0.98 9.66 -9.50
CA LYS A 261 -1.07 11.13 -9.39
C LYS A 261 -1.79 11.61 -8.11
N SER A 262 -1.50 10.92 -7.00
CA SER A 262 -1.90 11.36 -5.67
C SER A 262 -0.70 11.83 -4.85
N ALA A 263 -0.95 12.64 -3.83
CA ALA A 263 0.07 13.09 -2.89
C ALA A 263 -0.46 13.01 -1.46
N VAL A 264 0.43 12.75 -0.51
CA VAL A 264 0.13 12.81 0.92
C VAL A 264 0.92 13.96 1.53
N GLY A 265 0.27 14.70 2.41
CA GLY A 265 0.89 15.71 3.25
C GLY A 265 0.47 15.52 4.70
N GLU A 266 1.41 15.72 5.61
CA GLU A 266 1.16 15.76 7.05
C GLU A 266 0.45 17.07 7.39
N LEU A 267 -0.83 16.96 7.75
CA LEU A 267 -1.65 18.04 8.27
C LEU A 267 -1.32 18.19 9.77
N SER A 268 -1.16 19.44 10.23
CA SER A 268 -1.11 19.70 11.68
C SER A 268 -2.47 19.41 12.30
N ASP A 269 -2.51 19.06 13.59
CA ASP A 269 -3.76 18.70 14.28
C ASP A 269 -4.79 19.85 14.33
N ASP A 270 -4.38 21.08 13.97
CA ASP A 270 -5.24 22.26 13.88
C ASP A 270 -5.47 22.74 12.44
N SER A 271 -4.99 22.01 11.43
CA SER A 271 -5.02 22.38 10.01
C SER A 271 -4.34 23.70 9.62
N SER A 272 -3.51 24.30 10.47
CA SER A 272 -2.86 25.60 10.19
C SER A 272 -1.89 25.57 9.00
N ASN A 273 -1.30 24.41 8.69
CA ASN A 273 -0.31 24.27 7.60
C ASN A 273 -0.91 23.88 6.23
N VAL A 274 -2.25 23.83 6.10
CA VAL A 274 -2.94 23.29 4.92
C VAL A 274 -2.60 24.01 3.60
N VAL A 275 -2.41 25.34 3.65
CA VAL A 275 -2.02 26.13 2.46
C VAL A 275 -0.64 25.70 1.96
N GLN A 276 0.34 25.58 2.85
CA GLN A 276 1.69 25.16 2.48
C GLN A 276 1.71 23.72 1.96
N LEU A 277 0.88 22.85 2.55
CA LEU A 277 0.69 21.47 2.13
C LEU A 277 0.18 21.42 0.69
N ILE A 278 -0.86 22.17 0.35
CA ILE A 278 -1.41 22.23 -1.01
C ILE A 278 -0.37 22.75 -2.00
N LYS A 279 0.39 23.82 -1.67
CA LYS A 279 1.47 24.33 -2.53
C LYS A 279 2.50 23.24 -2.81
N LYS A 280 3.00 22.56 -1.76
CA LYS A 280 4.00 21.48 -1.88
C LYS A 280 3.46 20.29 -2.68
N ALA A 281 2.23 19.88 -2.42
CA ALA A 281 1.56 18.78 -3.12
C ALA A 281 1.36 19.11 -4.60
N TYR A 282 0.90 20.33 -4.93
CA TYR A 282 0.81 20.80 -6.30
C TYR A 282 2.16 20.71 -7.01
N TYR A 283 3.24 21.24 -6.42
CA TYR A 283 4.57 21.19 -7.05
C TYR A 283 5.06 19.76 -7.27
N LYS A 284 4.84 18.85 -6.31
CA LYS A 284 5.18 17.42 -6.42
C LYS A 284 4.37 16.70 -7.49
N LEU A 285 3.06 16.97 -7.56
CA LEU A 285 2.16 16.37 -8.54
C LEU A 285 2.48 16.87 -9.95
N SER A 286 2.71 18.17 -10.10
CA SER A 286 2.99 18.80 -11.38
C SER A 286 4.42 18.54 -11.89
N SER A 287 5.36 18.16 -11.03
CA SER A 287 6.71 17.73 -11.44
C SER A 287 6.76 16.29 -11.93
N ARG A 288 5.77 15.45 -11.60
CA ARG A 288 5.75 14.05 -12.05
C ARG A 288 4.78 13.85 -13.21
N VAL A 289 5.29 13.37 -14.34
CA VAL A 289 4.54 13.18 -15.57
C VAL A 289 4.43 11.69 -15.87
N PHE A 290 3.21 11.18 -15.93
CA PHE A 290 2.93 9.84 -16.42
C PHE A 290 2.28 9.92 -17.79
N LEU A 291 2.82 9.21 -18.76
CA LEU A 291 2.22 9.08 -20.09
C LEU A 291 1.63 7.69 -20.24
N ASP A 292 0.33 7.61 -20.46
CA ASP A 292 -0.42 6.35 -20.48
C ASP A 292 -1.43 6.34 -21.63
N HIS A 293 -2.02 5.18 -21.92
CA HIS A 293 -2.99 5.01 -23.00
C HIS A 293 -4.35 4.50 -22.48
N THR A 294 -5.39 4.68 -23.29
CA THR A 294 -6.68 4.03 -23.08
C THR A 294 -6.58 2.52 -23.28
N THR A 295 -7.59 1.76 -22.84
CA THR A 295 -7.67 0.33 -23.09
C THR A 295 -7.51 0.01 -24.58
N ILE A 296 -6.63 -0.94 -24.90
CA ILE A 296 -6.33 -1.42 -26.25
C ILE A 296 -6.60 -2.92 -26.34
N PRO A 297 -6.86 -3.49 -27.54
CA PRO A 297 -7.03 -4.93 -27.70
C PRO A 297 -5.71 -5.69 -27.47
N ASP A 298 -5.81 -6.97 -27.10
CA ASP A 298 -4.66 -7.85 -26.85
C ASP A 298 -3.71 -8.02 -28.05
N THR A 299 -4.21 -7.69 -29.25
CA THR A 299 -3.45 -7.74 -30.51
C THR A 299 -2.44 -6.59 -30.65
N LEU A 300 -2.56 -5.54 -29.83
CA LEU A 300 -1.66 -4.39 -29.79
C LEU A 300 -0.88 -4.34 -28.49
N LYS A 301 0.43 -4.10 -28.60
CA LYS A 301 1.31 -3.89 -27.47
C LYS A 301 1.98 -2.52 -27.57
N VAL A 302 1.82 -1.70 -26.54
CA VAL A 302 2.44 -0.37 -26.42
C VAL A 302 3.49 -0.39 -25.32
N THR A 303 4.67 0.15 -25.59
CA THR A 303 5.72 0.38 -24.60
C THR A 303 6.30 1.79 -24.71
N TYR A 304 6.89 2.27 -23.61
CA TYR A 304 7.39 3.62 -23.48
C TYR A 304 8.85 3.60 -23.03
N ASP A 305 9.66 4.43 -23.69
CA ASP A 305 10.98 4.83 -23.22
C ASP A 305 10.90 6.29 -22.77
N SER A 306 11.31 6.57 -21.53
CA SER A 306 11.19 7.90 -20.91
C SER A 306 12.55 8.60 -20.92
N PHE A 307 12.58 9.80 -21.51
CA PHE A 307 13.77 10.66 -21.57
C PHE A 307 13.52 11.93 -20.73
N CYS A 308 13.91 11.86 -19.46
CA CYS A 308 13.74 12.96 -18.51
C CYS A 308 15.05 13.77 -18.43
N ASN A 309 14.98 15.10 -18.59
CA ASN A 309 16.16 15.98 -18.61
C ASN A 309 17.25 15.52 -19.59
N ASN A 310 16.86 15.04 -20.78
CA ASN A 310 17.74 14.49 -21.83
C ASN A 310 18.60 13.28 -21.41
N ARG A 311 18.21 12.57 -20.34
CA ARG A 311 18.78 11.28 -19.94
C ARG A 311 17.72 10.20 -20.02
N VAL A 312 18.12 8.98 -20.37
CA VAL A 312 17.21 7.82 -20.36
C VAL A 312 16.92 7.45 -18.91
N SER A 313 15.68 7.61 -18.46
CA SER A 313 15.26 7.24 -17.10
C SER A 313 14.71 5.82 -17.03
N SER A 314 14.02 5.38 -18.09
CA SER A 314 13.43 4.04 -18.17
C SER A 314 13.20 3.62 -19.62
N ILE A 315 13.38 2.33 -19.92
CA ILE A 315 13.22 1.73 -21.25
C ILE A 315 12.21 0.59 -21.17
N GLY A 316 11.32 0.49 -22.14
CA GLY A 316 10.43 -0.65 -22.35
C GLY A 316 9.37 -0.84 -21.27
N LYS A 317 9.00 0.23 -20.55
CA LYS A 317 7.96 0.17 -19.52
C LYS A 317 6.57 0.24 -20.16
N SER A 318 5.55 -0.23 -19.45
CA SER A 318 4.14 -0.17 -19.87
C SER A 318 3.55 1.23 -19.81
N ARG A 319 4.22 2.16 -19.13
CA ARG A 319 3.83 3.56 -18.95
C ARG A 319 5.07 4.44 -18.94
N GLY A 320 4.97 5.66 -19.48
CA GLY A 320 6.01 6.68 -19.33
C GLY A 320 6.04 7.25 -17.91
N ASP A 321 7.23 7.47 -17.33
CA ASP A 321 7.39 8.06 -16.00
C ASP A 321 8.61 8.99 -15.99
N CYS A 322 8.34 10.28 -15.75
CA CYS A 322 9.36 11.28 -15.46
C CYS A 322 9.02 12.00 -14.16
N ASP A 323 9.95 11.98 -13.21
CA ASP A 323 9.86 12.77 -11.98
C ASP A 323 10.77 14.01 -12.05
N GLY A 324 10.46 15.03 -11.24
CA GLY A 324 11.25 16.26 -11.15
C GLY A 324 11.22 17.15 -12.39
N VAL A 325 10.16 17.09 -13.21
CA VAL A 325 9.98 17.91 -14.42
C VAL A 325 9.73 19.38 -14.04
N GLN A 326 10.65 20.24 -14.47
CA GLN A 326 10.59 21.69 -14.23
C GLN A 326 9.64 22.39 -15.20
N ILE A 327 9.16 23.58 -14.82
CA ILE A 327 8.34 24.43 -15.68
C ILE A 327 9.16 24.83 -16.92
N ASN A 328 8.54 24.81 -18.10
CA ASN A 328 9.16 25.09 -19.40
C ASN A 328 10.27 24.14 -19.85
N ASN A 329 10.59 23.09 -19.10
CA ASN A 329 11.54 22.07 -19.52
C ASN A 329 10.81 20.91 -20.21
N PRO A 330 11.02 20.67 -21.52
CA PRO A 330 10.37 19.58 -22.22
C PRO A 330 10.97 18.22 -21.85
N VAL A 331 10.12 17.21 -21.68
CA VAL A 331 10.52 15.80 -21.59
C VAL A 331 9.96 15.03 -22.77
N THR A 332 10.66 13.99 -23.21
CA THR A 332 10.27 13.21 -24.38
C THR A 332 10.04 11.76 -24.00
N PHE A 333 8.98 11.17 -24.54
CA PHE A 333 8.65 9.77 -24.41
C PHE A 333 8.68 9.15 -25.81
N GLN A 334 9.49 8.12 -26.03
CA GLN A 334 9.42 7.33 -27.25
C GLN A 334 8.40 6.22 -27.06
N VAL A 335 7.31 6.28 -27.80
CA VAL A 335 6.24 5.30 -27.79
C VAL A 335 6.52 4.27 -28.89
N LYS A 336 6.50 3.00 -28.53
CA LYS A 336 6.68 1.86 -29.45
C LYS A 336 5.40 1.05 -29.47
N VAL A 337 4.84 0.83 -30.66
CA VAL A 337 3.61 0.08 -30.86
C VAL A 337 3.88 -1.09 -31.78
N THR A 338 3.48 -2.29 -31.35
CA THR A 338 3.66 -3.55 -32.09
C THR A 338 2.34 -4.29 -32.19
N ALA A 339 2.00 -4.78 -33.39
CA ALA A 339 0.88 -5.69 -33.60
C ALA A 339 1.36 -7.15 -33.60
N SER A 340 0.62 -8.07 -32.98
CA SER A 340 0.91 -9.51 -33.03
C SER A 340 0.41 -10.17 -34.31
N GLU A 341 -0.65 -9.63 -34.89
CA GLU A 341 -1.33 -10.12 -36.10
C GLU A 341 -1.78 -8.97 -36.99
N CYS A 342 -2.37 -9.29 -38.15
CA CYS A 342 -2.97 -8.31 -39.04
C CYS A 342 -4.26 -7.76 -38.44
N ILE A 343 -4.17 -6.58 -37.83
CA ILE A 343 -5.28 -5.89 -37.18
C ILE A 343 -6.26 -5.28 -38.19
N GLN A 344 -7.45 -4.92 -37.71
CA GLN A 344 -8.34 -4.01 -38.42
C GLN A 344 -7.99 -2.55 -38.10
N GLU A 345 -8.44 -1.62 -38.94
CA GLU A 345 -8.29 -0.19 -38.69
C GLU A 345 -8.96 0.22 -37.38
N GLN A 346 -8.21 0.91 -36.52
CA GLN A 346 -8.67 1.31 -35.19
C GLN A 346 -7.92 2.53 -34.67
N SER A 347 -8.38 3.08 -33.55
CA SER A 347 -7.72 4.21 -32.90
C SER A 347 -7.74 4.10 -31.39
N PHE A 348 -6.70 4.61 -30.74
CA PHE A 348 -6.62 4.75 -29.29
C PHE A 348 -6.01 6.10 -28.92
N VAL A 349 -6.08 6.45 -27.63
CA VAL A 349 -5.63 7.75 -27.14
C VAL A 349 -4.50 7.57 -26.13
N ILE A 350 -3.45 8.36 -26.28
CA ILE A 350 -2.38 8.52 -25.28
C ILE A 350 -2.61 9.84 -24.56
N ARG A 351 -2.51 9.85 -23.23
CA ARG A 351 -2.72 11.03 -22.39
C ARG A 351 -1.67 11.13 -21.29
N ALA A 352 -1.35 12.36 -20.92
CA ALA A 352 -0.58 12.60 -19.71
C ALA A 352 -1.53 12.61 -18.51
N LEU A 353 -1.37 11.67 -17.57
CA LEU A 353 -2.31 11.54 -16.43
C LEU A 353 -2.35 12.82 -15.59
N GLY A 354 -3.55 13.33 -15.35
CA GLY A 354 -3.79 14.59 -14.64
C GLY A 354 -3.73 15.84 -15.53
N PHE A 355 -3.54 15.69 -16.83
CA PHE A 355 -3.63 16.76 -17.82
C PHE A 355 -4.72 16.43 -18.86
N THR A 356 -5.25 17.47 -19.50
CA THR A 356 -6.36 17.37 -20.43
C THR A 356 -5.92 17.09 -21.87
N ASP A 357 -4.65 17.34 -22.18
CA ASP A 357 -4.09 17.12 -23.51
C ASP A 357 -3.96 15.63 -23.83
N THR A 358 -4.31 15.29 -25.07
CA THR A 358 -4.30 13.92 -25.58
C THR A 358 -3.64 13.83 -26.95
N VAL A 359 -3.04 12.69 -27.24
CA VAL A 359 -2.55 12.30 -28.58
C VAL A 359 -3.46 11.21 -29.12
N THR A 360 -4.12 11.49 -30.25
CA THR A 360 -4.91 10.48 -30.97
C THR A 360 -4.00 9.67 -31.87
N VAL A 361 -4.01 8.34 -31.70
CA VAL A 361 -3.22 7.41 -32.51
C VAL A 361 -4.15 6.60 -33.38
N GLN A 362 -4.08 6.82 -34.70
CA GLN A 362 -4.75 5.99 -35.70
C GLN A 362 -3.82 4.85 -36.12
N VAL A 363 -4.36 3.64 -36.26
CA VAL A 363 -3.58 2.44 -36.55
C VAL A 363 -4.17 1.72 -37.76
N HIS A 364 -3.35 1.57 -38.81
CA HIS A 364 -3.69 0.86 -40.04
C HIS A 364 -2.84 -0.42 -40.19
N PRO A 365 -3.41 -1.50 -40.73
CA PRO A 365 -2.66 -2.72 -41.00
C PRO A 365 -1.76 -2.59 -42.22
N GLN A 366 -0.54 -3.11 -42.11
CA GLN A 366 0.40 -3.20 -43.22
C GLN A 366 0.85 -4.65 -43.43
N CYS A 367 -0.07 -5.45 -43.97
CA CYS A 367 0.13 -6.89 -44.19
C CYS A 367 0.26 -7.30 -45.65
N GLU A 368 -0.31 -6.51 -46.55
CA GLU A 368 -0.23 -6.79 -47.98
C GLU A 368 1.12 -6.40 -48.54
N CYS A 369 1.72 -7.32 -49.29
CA CYS A 369 2.90 -7.03 -50.09
C CYS A 369 2.44 -6.39 -51.39
N GLN A 370 2.86 -5.14 -51.64
CA GLN A 370 2.70 -4.50 -52.95
C GLN A 370 3.70 -5.11 -53.93
N CYS A 371 3.41 -6.34 -54.38
CA CYS A 371 4.06 -6.99 -55.50
C CYS A 371 3.45 -6.45 -56.80
N ARG A 372 4.26 -6.25 -57.84
CA ARG A 372 3.71 -6.04 -59.17
C ARG A 372 3.15 -7.37 -59.63
N ASP A 373 1.85 -7.57 -59.47
CA ASP A 373 1.17 -8.71 -60.04
C ASP A 373 1.21 -8.59 -61.57
N GLN A 374 2.21 -9.22 -62.18
CA GLN A 374 2.18 -9.51 -63.59
C GLN A 374 1.19 -10.65 -63.81
N SER A 375 -0.10 -10.34 -63.68
CA SER A 375 -1.26 -11.21 -63.96
C SER A 375 -1.27 -11.80 -65.38
N ARG A 376 -0.29 -11.47 -66.21
CA ARG A 376 -0.16 -11.84 -67.62
C ARG A 376 0.77 -13.03 -67.91
N MET A 377 1.41 -13.66 -66.93
CA MET A 377 2.35 -14.77 -67.18
C MET A 377 1.91 -16.13 -66.59
N ARG A 378 0.80 -16.71 -67.08
CA ARG A 378 0.36 -18.09 -66.73
C ARG A 378 1.38 -19.17 -67.10
N ASN A 379 2.25 -18.91 -68.08
CA ASN A 379 3.18 -19.90 -68.63
C ASN A 379 4.27 -20.34 -67.64
N LEU A 380 4.66 -19.49 -66.68
CA LEU A 380 5.71 -19.80 -65.70
C LEU A 380 5.27 -20.86 -64.68
N CYS A 381 3.96 -21.02 -64.48
CA CYS A 381 3.35 -22.00 -63.57
C CYS A 381 2.77 -23.20 -64.32
N GLY A 382 3.41 -23.58 -65.43
CA GLY A 382 2.96 -24.69 -66.28
C GLY A 382 1.59 -24.49 -66.91
N GLY A 383 1.04 -23.26 -66.89
CA GLY A 383 -0.33 -22.97 -67.31
C GLY A 383 -1.42 -23.56 -66.41
N LYS A 384 -1.04 -24.10 -65.24
CA LYS A 384 -1.89 -24.79 -64.26
C LYS A 384 -1.80 -24.14 -62.88
N GLY A 385 -1.62 -22.81 -62.86
CA GLY A 385 -1.48 -22.02 -61.65
C GLY A 385 -1.36 -20.53 -61.94
N VAL A 386 -1.44 -19.71 -60.89
CA VAL A 386 -1.29 -18.24 -60.95
C VAL A 386 0.00 -17.84 -60.25
N MET A 387 0.75 -16.91 -60.84
CA MET A 387 1.95 -16.36 -60.22
C MET A 387 1.57 -15.24 -59.23
N GLU A 388 2.05 -15.37 -58.00
CA GLU A 388 1.82 -14.42 -56.91
C GLU A 388 3.17 -14.13 -56.25
N CYS A 389 3.62 -12.87 -56.28
CA CYS A 389 4.91 -12.44 -55.72
C CYS A 389 6.14 -13.31 -56.14
N GLY A 390 6.15 -13.87 -57.36
CA GLY A 390 7.27 -14.63 -57.91
C GLY A 390 7.25 -16.15 -57.64
N ILE A 391 6.19 -16.67 -57.02
CA ILE A 391 5.95 -18.12 -56.87
C ILE A 391 4.63 -18.53 -57.53
N CYS A 392 4.48 -19.83 -57.81
CA CYS A 392 3.30 -20.38 -58.45
C CYS A 392 2.31 -20.96 -57.44
N ARG A 393 1.07 -20.47 -57.48
CA ARG A 393 -0.07 -21.05 -56.76
C ARG A 393 -0.82 -21.98 -57.71
N CYS A 394 -0.57 -23.28 -57.59
CA CYS A 394 -1.10 -24.31 -58.50
C CYS A 394 -2.60 -24.54 -58.33
N GLU A 395 -3.24 -24.93 -59.44
CA GLU A 395 -4.62 -25.40 -59.48
C GLU A 395 -4.70 -26.85 -58.93
N SER A 396 -5.88 -27.24 -58.45
CA SER A 396 -6.10 -28.56 -57.85
C SER A 396 -5.74 -29.71 -58.81
N GLY A 397 -5.01 -30.72 -58.31
CA GLY A 397 -4.56 -31.89 -59.09
C GLY A 397 -3.14 -31.79 -59.67
N TYR A 398 -2.49 -30.66 -59.47
CA TYR A 398 -1.09 -30.42 -59.85
C TYR A 398 -0.29 -29.96 -58.62
N ILE A 399 0.95 -30.40 -58.52
CA ILE A 399 1.87 -30.02 -57.44
C ILE A 399 3.28 -29.80 -57.98
N GLY A 400 4.15 -29.21 -57.19
CA GLY A 400 5.52 -28.87 -57.59
C GLY A 400 5.74 -27.37 -57.67
N LYS A 401 7.00 -26.96 -57.78
CA LYS A 401 7.42 -25.54 -57.70
C LYS A 401 6.85 -24.69 -58.83
N ASN A 402 6.62 -25.31 -59.98
CA ASN A 402 6.08 -24.73 -61.20
C ASN A 402 4.80 -25.47 -61.66
N CYS A 403 4.14 -26.21 -60.76
CA CYS A 403 2.96 -27.04 -61.06
C CYS A 403 3.23 -28.16 -62.08
N GLU A 404 4.46 -28.69 -62.09
CA GLU A 404 4.98 -29.63 -63.07
C GLU A 404 4.57 -31.09 -62.85
N CYS A 405 4.14 -31.45 -61.64
CA CYS A 405 3.79 -32.82 -61.30
C CYS A 405 2.29 -33.04 -61.41
N GLN A 406 1.91 -33.97 -62.27
CA GLN A 406 0.55 -34.48 -62.41
C GLN A 406 0.53 -35.91 -61.83
N THR A 407 -0.44 -36.20 -60.97
CA THR A 407 -0.49 -37.43 -60.14
C THR A 407 -0.90 -38.71 -60.90
N GLN A 408 -0.50 -38.86 -62.17
CA GLN A 408 -0.95 -39.83 -63.20
C GLN A 408 -0.77 -41.37 -62.91
N GLY A 409 -1.18 -41.92 -61.77
CA GLY A 409 -1.51 -43.36 -61.63
C GLY A 409 -0.40 -44.44 -61.53
N ARG A 410 0.86 -44.12 -61.17
CA ARG A 410 1.92 -45.14 -60.84
C ARG A 410 1.63 -45.87 -59.51
N SER A 411 2.01 -47.17 -59.38
CA SER A 411 1.74 -47.99 -58.18
C SER A 411 2.68 -47.65 -57.02
N SER A 412 2.13 -47.68 -55.81
CA SER A 412 2.79 -47.16 -54.61
C SER A 412 3.93 -48.06 -54.11
N GLN A 413 3.88 -49.38 -54.35
CA GLN A 413 4.75 -50.39 -53.72
C GLN A 413 6.24 -50.34 -54.08
N GLU A 414 6.61 -49.98 -55.32
CA GLU A 414 8.03 -49.87 -55.72
C GLU A 414 8.69 -48.59 -55.20
N LEU A 415 7.90 -47.54 -55.01
CA LEU A 415 8.36 -46.29 -54.40
C LEU A 415 8.40 -46.44 -52.87
N GLU A 416 7.46 -47.21 -52.28
CA GLU A 416 7.38 -47.51 -50.83
C GLU A 416 8.60 -48.24 -50.24
N GLY A 417 9.36 -49.01 -51.04
CA GLY A 417 10.56 -49.71 -50.56
C GLY A 417 11.65 -48.76 -50.06
N ASN A 418 11.87 -47.64 -50.74
CA ASN A 418 12.83 -46.60 -50.36
C ASN A 418 12.38 -45.76 -49.15
N CYS A 419 11.14 -45.99 -48.72
CA CYS A 419 10.49 -45.28 -47.63
C CYS A 419 10.49 -46.10 -46.32
N ARG A 420 11.21 -47.22 -46.24
CA ARG A 420 11.38 -48.02 -45.01
C ARG A 420 12.82 -47.92 -44.49
N LYS A 421 12.99 -47.81 -43.17
CA LYS A 421 14.30 -47.76 -42.51
C LYS A 421 15.01 -49.12 -42.53
N ASP A 422 14.25 -50.17 -42.26
CA ASP A 422 14.67 -51.58 -42.25
C ASP A 422 13.47 -52.49 -42.62
N ASN A 423 13.72 -53.75 -42.95
CA ASN A 423 12.67 -54.67 -43.43
C ASN A 423 11.55 -54.93 -42.41
N SER A 424 11.81 -54.72 -41.11
CA SER A 424 10.79 -54.78 -40.05
C SER A 424 10.09 -53.45 -39.77
N SER A 425 10.58 -52.34 -40.31
CA SER A 425 9.95 -51.03 -40.14
C SER A 425 8.73 -50.83 -41.04
N ILE A 426 7.78 -50.05 -40.53
CA ILE A 426 6.61 -49.58 -41.28
C ILE A 426 7.07 -48.47 -42.25
N VAL A 427 6.47 -48.41 -43.43
CA VAL A 427 6.72 -47.34 -44.42
C VAL A 427 6.55 -45.96 -43.76
N CYS A 428 7.56 -45.10 -43.90
CA CYS A 428 7.66 -43.78 -43.30
C CYS A 428 7.29 -43.75 -41.82
N SER A 429 7.67 -44.80 -41.07
CA SER A 429 7.34 -44.98 -39.65
C SER A 429 5.84 -44.90 -39.32
N GLY A 430 4.97 -45.03 -40.33
CA GLY A 430 3.52 -44.84 -40.21
C GLY A 430 3.08 -43.38 -40.05
N LEU A 431 3.98 -42.42 -40.24
CA LEU A 431 3.76 -40.99 -40.00
C LEU A 431 4.03 -40.13 -41.25
N GLY A 432 3.98 -40.73 -42.43
CA GLY A 432 4.22 -40.05 -43.70
C GLY A 432 3.73 -40.87 -44.89
N ASP A 433 3.53 -40.18 -46.01
CA ASP A 433 3.20 -40.81 -47.28
C ASP A 433 4.46 -40.93 -48.10
N CYS A 434 4.66 -42.10 -48.69
CA CYS A 434 5.75 -42.29 -49.63
C CYS A 434 5.35 -41.70 -50.99
N ILE A 435 5.93 -40.55 -51.35
CA ILE A 435 5.68 -39.88 -52.63
C ILE A 435 6.98 -39.93 -53.44
N CYS A 436 6.94 -40.54 -54.62
CA CYS A 436 8.08 -40.60 -55.53
C CYS A 436 9.36 -41.22 -54.90
N GLY A 437 9.22 -42.13 -53.92
CA GLY A 437 10.35 -42.85 -53.32
C GLY A 437 11.03 -42.10 -52.17
N GLN A 438 10.40 -41.02 -51.70
CA GLN A 438 10.81 -40.28 -50.53
C GLN A 438 9.63 -40.16 -49.57
N CYS A 439 9.93 -40.23 -48.27
CA CYS A 439 8.91 -40.00 -47.25
C CYS A 439 8.58 -38.51 -47.18
N VAL A 440 7.31 -38.21 -47.42
CA VAL A 440 6.73 -36.91 -47.12
C VAL A 440 5.95 -37.07 -45.82
N CYS A 441 6.51 -36.56 -44.73
CA CYS A 441 5.91 -36.71 -43.41
C CYS A 441 4.57 -36.01 -43.33
N HIS A 442 3.61 -36.66 -42.68
CA HIS A 442 2.27 -36.10 -42.48
C HIS A 442 2.39 -34.82 -41.67
N THR A 443 1.64 -33.81 -42.09
CA THR A 443 1.40 -32.64 -41.26
C THR A 443 0.43 -33.04 -40.16
N SER A 444 0.80 -32.79 -38.91
CA SER A 444 -0.09 -33.06 -37.79
C SER A 444 -1.14 -31.96 -37.66
N ASP A 445 -2.38 -32.32 -37.36
CA ASP A 445 -3.45 -31.38 -36.99
C ASP A 445 -3.16 -30.64 -35.67
N ILE A 446 -2.16 -31.11 -34.92
CA ILE A 446 -1.69 -30.46 -33.69
C ILE A 446 -0.81 -29.27 -34.08
N PRO A 447 -1.18 -28.03 -33.69
CA PRO A 447 -0.42 -26.83 -34.03
C PRO A 447 1.06 -26.95 -33.65
N ASN A 448 1.95 -26.63 -34.60
CA ASN A 448 3.40 -26.65 -34.46
C ASN A 448 4.06 -28.03 -34.31
N LYS A 449 3.32 -29.14 -34.36
CA LYS A 449 3.92 -30.48 -34.41
C LYS A 449 4.44 -30.76 -35.81
N VAL A 450 5.73 -31.00 -35.91
CA VAL A 450 6.46 -31.32 -37.14
C VAL A 450 7.06 -32.69 -36.99
N ILE A 451 6.73 -33.56 -37.93
CA ILE A 451 7.33 -34.88 -38.09
C ILE A 451 8.38 -34.74 -39.18
N PHE A 452 9.58 -35.26 -38.95
CA PHE A 452 10.73 -35.11 -39.83
C PHE A 452 11.65 -36.32 -39.72
N GLY A 453 12.70 -36.33 -40.54
CA GLY A 453 13.60 -37.48 -40.68
C GLY A 453 13.43 -38.16 -42.03
N GLN A 454 14.41 -38.97 -42.41
CA GLN A 454 14.42 -39.63 -43.72
C GLN A 454 13.24 -40.61 -43.87
N TYR A 455 12.79 -41.18 -42.75
CA TYR A 455 11.70 -42.14 -42.67
C TYR A 455 10.57 -41.64 -41.76
N CYS A 456 10.47 -40.32 -41.52
CA CYS A 456 9.50 -39.69 -40.63
C CYS A 456 9.49 -40.25 -39.19
N GLU A 457 10.67 -40.64 -38.71
CA GLU A 457 10.86 -41.29 -37.42
C GLU A 457 11.02 -40.32 -36.23
N CYS A 458 11.23 -39.03 -36.51
CA CYS A 458 11.45 -38.01 -35.50
C CYS A 458 10.29 -37.02 -35.47
N ASP A 459 10.07 -36.43 -34.30
CA ASP A 459 9.19 -35.28 -34.16
C ASP A 459 9.75 -34.27 -33.14
N ASN A 460 9.11 -33.12 -33.07
CA ASN A 460 9.43 -32.03 -32.14
C ASN A 460 8.49 -31.95 -30.93
N PHE A 461 7.74 -33.02 -30.60
CA PHE A 461 6.74 -33.05 -29.52
C PHE A 461 7.00 -34.13 -28.45
N ASN A 462 7.67 -35.22 -28.81
CA ASN A 462 7.97 -36.36 -27.96
C ASN A 462 9.29 -36.17 -27.20
N CYS A 463 9.42 -35.07 -26.48
CA CYS A 463 10.49 -34.84 -25.50
C CYS A 463 9.91 -34.65 -24.10
N GLU A 464 10.77 -34.68 -23.07
CA GLU A 464 10.36 -34.39 -21.69
C GLU A 464 9.67 -33.02 -21.57
N ARG A 465 8.68 -32.95 -20.69
CA ARG A 465 7.87 -31.75 -20.47
C ARG A 465 8.24 -31.09 -19.14
N TYR A 466 8.30 -29.77 -19.16
CA TYR A 466 8.42 -28.93 -17.98
C TYR A 466 7.31 -27.88 -18.02
N ASP A 467 6.60 -27.72 -16.89
CA ASP A 467 5.48 -26.77 -16.76
C ASP A 467 4.36 -27.00 -17.80
N GLY A 468 4.10 -28.27 -18.12
CA GLY A 468 3.12 -28.70 -19.13
C GLY A 468 3.59 -28.55 -20.59
N GLN A 469 4.73 -27.89 -20.85
CA GLN A 469 5.26 -27.62 -22.18
C GLN A 469 6.46 -28.51 -22.52
N VAL A 470 6.55 -28.95 -23.78
CA VAL A 470 7.68 -29.76 -24.28
C VAL A 470 8.97 -28.92 -24.21
N CYS A 471 10.01 -29.45 -23.57
CA CYS A 471 11.29 -28.77 -23.30
C CYS A 471 11.15 -27.38 -22.64
N GLY A 472 10.10 -27.18 -21.83
CA GLY A 472 9.82 -25.88 -21.20
C GLY A 472 9.37 -24.80 -22.18
N GLY A 473 8.96 -25.19 -23.38
CA GLY A 473 8.47 -24.32 -24.45
C GLY A 473 9.57 -23.66 -25.28
N LEU A 474 9.17 -23.04 -26.39
CA LEU A 474 10.06 -22.41 -27.38
C LEU A 474 10.98 -21.33 -26.80
N LYS A 475 10.67 -20.78 -25.62
CA LYS A 475 11.51 -19.79 -24.94
C LYS A 475 12.73 -20.42 -24.25
N ARG A 476 12.65 -21.69 -23.87
CA ARG A 476 13.68 -22.40 -23.08
C ARG A 476 14.46 -23.42 -23.89
N GLY A 477 13.80 -24.09 -24.84
CA GLY A 477 14.45 -25.10 -25.67
C GLY A 477 13.58 -25.53 -26.85
N SER A 478 14.17 -26.32 -27.73
CA SER A 478 13.48 -26.98 -28.83
C SER A 478 13.67 -28.48 -28.72
N CYS A 479 12.60 -29.24 -28.89
CA CYS A 479 12.66 -30.69 -28.97
C CYS A 479 13.16 -31.11 -30.35
N SER A 480 14.10 -32.05 -30.38
CA SER A 480 14.56 -32.70 -31.59
C SER A 480 14.74 -34.19 -31.33
N CYS A 481 13.82 -35.01 -31.84
CA CYS A 481 13.92 -36.47 -31.84
C CYS A 481 14.21 -37.06 -30.44
N GLY A 482 13.39 -36.70 -29.45
CA GLY A 482 13.49 -37.22 -28.08
C GLY A 482 14.47 -36.47 -27.16
N GLN A 483 15.27 -35.54 -27.67
CA GLN A 483 16.20 -34.74 -26.87
C GLN A 483 15.83 -33.25 -26.88
N CYS A 484 15.94 -32.61 -25.72
CA CYS A 484 15.73 -31.16 -25.58
C CYS A 484 17.02 -30.39 -25.82
N ASN A 485 17.04 -29.61 -26.90
CA ASN A 485 18.12 -28.67 -27.17
C ASN A 485 17.81 -27.34 -26.47
N CYS A 486 18.43 -27.12 -25.31
CA CYS A 486 18.20 -25.92 -24.51
C CYS A 486 18.83 -24.67 -25.13
N LYS A 487 18.10 -23.56 -25.06
CA LYS A 487 18.58 -22.25 -25.47
C LYS A 487 19.59 -21.72 -24.46
N GLU A 488 20.40 -20.76 -24.91
CA GLU A 488 21.40 -20.09 -24.08
C GLU A 488 20.78 -19.58 -22.77
N GLY A 489 21.39 -19.94 -21.64
CA GLY A 489 20.88 -19.62 -20.30
C GLY A 489 19.97 -20.67 -19.66
N PHE A 490 19.66 -21.79 -20.34
CA PHE A 490 18.90 -22.91 -19.78
C PHE A 490 19.66 -24.25 -19.88
N GLU A 491 19.37 -25.17 -18.97
CA GLU A 491 19.94 -26.52 -18.93
C GLU A 491 19.00 -27.54 -18.26
N GLY A 492 19.41 -28.81 -18.26
CA GLY A 492 18.61 -29.94 -17.78
C GLY A 492 17.93 -30.72 -18.91
N SER A 493 17.42 -31.91 -18.59
CA SER A 493 16.82 -32.84 -19.55
C SER A 493 15.59 -32.30 -20.29
N ALA A 494 14.86 -31.38 -19.66
CA ALA A 494 13.67 -30.71 -20.18
C ALA A 494 13.84 -29.17 -20.25
N CYS A 495 15.08 -28.66 -20.20
CA CYS A 495 15.40 -27.23 -20.10
C CYS A 495 14.74 -26.51 -18.92
N GLN A 496 14.52 -27.26 -17.84
CA GLN A 496 13.84 -26.81 -16.63
C GLN A 496 14.68 -25.81 -15.83
N CYS A 497 16.01 -25.92 -15.90
CA CYS A 497 16.95 -25.21 -15.05
C CYS A 497 17.44 -23.94 -15.74
N GLN A 498 17.37 -22.79 -15.06
CA GLN A 498 17.97 -21.56 -15.55
C GLN A 498 19.41 -21.46 -15.01
N ARG A 499 20.38 -21.18 -15.89
CA ARG A 499 21.81 -21.05 -15.55
C ARG A 499 22.14 -19.78 -14.76
N SER A 500 21.29 -18.77 -14.85
CA SER A 500 21.46 -17.53 -14.08
C SER A 500 21.33 -17.80 -12.59
N THR A 501 22.12 -17.11 -11.79
CA THR A 501 22.01 -17.08 -10.31
C THR A 501 21.33 -15.81 -9.80
N THR A 502 20.85 -14.93 -10.70
CA THR A 502 20.28 -13.62 -10.35
C THR A 502 19.09 -13.69 -9.39
N GLY A 503 18.22 -14.69 -9.53
CA GLY A 503 17.09 -14.96 -8.64
C GLY A 503 17.48 -15.54 -7.28
N CYS A 504 18.74 -15.93 -7.11
CA CYS A 504 19.31 -16.32 -5.82
C CYS A 504 20.03 -15.17 -5.10
N LEU A 505 20.24 -14.04 -5.77
CA LEU A 505 20.93 -12.88 -5.18
C LEU A 505 19.93 -11.99 -4.44
N ASN A 506 20.25 -11.62 -3.21
CA ASN A 506 19.49 -10.60 -2.48
C ASN A 506 19.87 -9.17 -2.97
N ALA A 507 19.23 -8.14 -2.41
CA ALA A 507 19.50 -6.74 -2.76
C ALA A 507 20.97 -6.30 -2.53
N ARG A 508 21.73 -7.06 -1.74
CA ARG A 508 23.14 -6.85 -1.42
C ARG A 508 24.08 -7.72 -2.27
N LEU A 509 23.55 -8.42 -3.27
CA LEU A 509 24.27 -9.31 -4.18
C LEU A 509 24.90 -10.52 -3.47
N VAL A 510 24.31 -10.97 -2.35
CA VAL A 510 24.72 -12.19 -1.65
C VAL A 510 23.83 -13.35 -2.08
N GLU A 511 24.44 -14.45 -2.50
CA GLU A 511 23.73 -15.67 -2.88
C GLU A 511 23.06 -16.31 -1.66
N CYS A 512 21.73 -16.47 -1.72
CA CYS A 512 20.90 -17.13 -0.72
C CYS A 512 21.17 -16.64 0.71
N SER A 513 21.46 -15.35 0.85
CA SER A 513 21.83 -14.67 2.10
C SER A 513 23.00 -15.32 2.86
N GLY A 514 23.83 -16.11 2.17
CA GLY A 514 24.94 -16.89 2.72
C GLY A 514 24.51 -18.15 3.48
N ARG A 515 23.27 -18.62 3.30
CA ARG A 515 22.65 -19.72 4.07
C ARG A 515 21.89 -20.73 3.22
N GLY A 516 22.41 -20.94 2.02
CA GLY A 516 21.86 -21.87 1.06
C GLY A 516 22.76 -21.97 -0.15
N ARG A 517 22.38 -22.86 -1.07
CA ARG A 517 23.04 -23.00 -2.37
C ARG A 517 22.05 -22.69 -3.47
N CYS A 518 22.49 -21.93 -4.48
CA CYS A 518 21.68 -21.67 -5.64
C CYS A 518 21.65 -22.90 -6.55
N GLN A 519 20.46 -23.43 -6.83
CA GLN A 519 20.24 -24.47 -7.83
C GLN A 519 19.07 -24.07 -8.72
N CYS A 520 19.29 -24.03 -10.04
CA CYS A 520 18.28 -23.61 -11.02
C CYS A 520 17.65 -22.25 -10.73
N ASN A 521 18.49 -21.26 -10.38
CA ASN A 521 18.07 -19.90 -10.04
C ASN A 521 17.11 -19.82 -8.83
N ARG A 522 17.13 -20.82 -7.96
CA ARG A 522 16.37 -20.88 -6.70
C ARG A 522 17.29 -21.29 -5.55
N CYS A 523 17.05 -20.70 -4.38
CA CYS A 523 17.83 -21.04 -3.19
C CYS A 523 17.33 -22.32 -2.52
N ILE A 524 18.24 -23.27 -2.33
CA ILE A 524 18.05 -24.41 -1.44
C ILE A 524 18.62 -23.99 -0.09
N CYS A 525 17.73 -23.62 0.83
CA CYS A 525 18.07 -23.10 2.14
C CYS A 525 18.53 -24.19 3.11
N GLU A 526 19.43 -23.83 4.02
CA GLU A 526 19.78 -24.65 5.18
C GLU A 526 18.58 -24.82 6.13
N LYS A 527 18.60 -25.87 6.96
CA LYS A 527 17.46 -26.30 7.78
C LYS A 527 16.90 -25.16 8.65
N GLY A 528 15.63 -24.84 8.45
CA GLY A 528 14.88 -23.83 9.22
C GLY A 528 14.67 -22.50 8.48
N TYR A 529 15.56 -22.14 7.55
CA TYR A 529 15.43 -20.94 6.73
C TYR A 529 14.41 -21.13 5.60
N GLN A 530 13.62 -20.10 5.34
CA GLN A 530 12.53 -20.15 4.36
C GLN A 530 12.94 -19.57 3.00
N PRO A 531 12.42 -20.12 1.88
CA PRO A 531 12.53 -19.51 0.57
C PRO A 531 11.77 -18.15 0.51
N PRO A 532 12.11 -17.24 -0.41
CA PRO A 532 12.91 -17.46 -1.62
C PRO A 532 14.42 -17.25 -1.49
N LEU A 533 14.90 -16.48 -0.50
CA LEU A 533 16.31 -16.05 -0.38
C LEU A 533 16.99 -16.46 0.94
N CYS A 534 16.36 -17.33 1.73
CA CYS A 534 16.89 -17.83 3.01
C CYS A 534 17.16 -16.74 4.07
N GLU A 535 16.40 -15.65 4.04
CA GLU A 535 16.58 -14.51 4.95
C GLU A 535 16.00 -14.77 6.34
N GLU A 536 14.83 -15.41 6.42
CA GLU A 536 14.11 -15.59 7.68
C GLU A 536 14.06 -17.06 8.11
N CYS A 537 14.26 -17.29 9.42
CA CYS A 537 14.02 -18.57 10.07
C CYS A 537 13.05 -18.36 11.26
N PRO A 538 11.72 -18.46 11.03
CA PRO A 538 10.72 -18.25 12.09
C PRO A 538 10.84 -19.24 13.26
N GLY A 539 11.34 -20.45 12.99
CA GLY A 539 11.51 -21.51 13.99
C GLY A 539 12.89 -21.53 14.67
N CYS A 540 13.82 -20.64 14.31
CA CYS A 540 15.14 -20.62 14.92
C CYS A 540 15.10 -19.89 16.27
N PRO A 541 15.72 -20.45 17.33
CA PRO A 541 15.86 -19.73 18.59
C PRO A 541 16.76 -18.50 18.39
N LEU A 542 16.35 -17.36 18.95
CA LEU A 542 17.19 -16.17 19.01
C LEU A 542 18.38 -16.43 19.95
N PRO A 543 19.64 -16.17 19.53
CA PRO A 543 20.82 -16.38 20.36
C PRO A 543 21.00 -15.25 21.40
N CYS A 544 19.97 -14.95 22.18
CA CYS A 544 19.98 -13.89 23.19
C CYS A 544 21.12 -14.13 24.21
N SER A 545 21.13 -15.28 24.88
CA SER A 545 22.12 -15.61 25.91
C SER A 545 23.58 -15.53 25.42
N THR A 546 23.84 -15.72 24.13
CA THR A 546 25.19 -15.61 23.55
C THR A 546 25.65 -14.15 23.42
N TYR A 547 24.74 -13.24 23.12
CA TYR A 547 25.07 -11.84 22.81
C TYR A 547 24.88 -10.87 23.97
N VAL A 548 24.43 -11.33 25.14
CA VAL A 548 24.24 -10.48 26.32
C VAL A 548 25.50 -9.72 26.74
N PHE A 549 26.66 -10.39 26.76
CA PHE A 549 27.93 -9.74 27.12
C PHE A 549 28.46 -8.81 26.02
N CYS A 550 28.10 -9.05 24.77
CA CYS A 550 28.38 -8.11 23.69
C CYS A 550 27.48 -6.88 23.77
N ALA A 551 26.22 -7.03 24.16
CA ALA A 551 25.31 -5.91 24.42
C ALA A 551 25.83 -5.03 25.56
N GLU A 552 26.24 -5.66 26.67
CA GLU A 552 26.81 -4.99 27.84
C GLU A 552 28.09 -4.23 27.47
N CYS A 553 28.98 -4.88 26.72
CA CYS A 553 30.26 -4.30 26.33
C CYS A 553 30.12 -3.14 25.33
N LEU A 554 29.34 -3.33 24.25
CA LEU A 554 29.21 -2.32 23.19
C LEU A 554 28.47 -1.06 23.62
N LYS A 555 27.54 -1.17 24.59
CA LYS A 555 26.68 -0.05 25.01
C LYS A 555 27.14 0.61 26.31
N PHE A 556 27.58 -0.18 27.29
CA PHE A 556 27.86 0.28 28.65
C PHE A 556 29.35 0.23 29.02
N ASP A 557 30.24 -0.22 28.12
CA ASP A 557 31.68 -0.39 28.35
C ASP A 557 31.97 -1.19 29.63
N LYS A 558 31.17 -2.23 29.88
CA LYS A 558 31.18 -3.07 31.09
C LYS A 558 31.21 -4.56 30.77
N GLY A 559 31.35 -5.38 31.81
CA GLY A 559 31.27 -6.82 31.72
C GLY A 559 32.56 -7.52 31.29
N PRO A 560 32.52 -8.85 31.06
CA PRO A 560 33.70 -9.68 30.84
C PRO A 560 34.45 -9.35 29.53
N PHE A 561 33.78 -8.72 28.57
CA PHE A 561 34.37 -8.36 27.27
C PHE A 561 34.91 -6.93 27.19
N GLN A 562 34.83 -6.14 28.27
CA GLN A 562 35.23 -4.74 28.31
C GLN A 562 36.60 -4.45 27.65
N LYS A 563 37.62 -5.29 27.90
CA LYS A 563 38.98 -5.08 27.37
C LYS A 563 39.17 -5.54 25.92
N ASN A 564 38.40 -6.53 25.46
CA ASN A 564 38.56 -7.20 24.17
C ASN A 564 37.27 -7.14 23.32
N CYS A 565 36.46 -6.10 23.50
CA CYS A 565 35.12 -5.97 22.93
C CYS A 565 35.10 -6.18 21.41
N SER A 566 36.00 -5.47 20.71
CA SER A 566 36.06 -5.46 19.25
C SER A 566 36.42 -6.82 18.65
N VAL A 567 37.13 -7.68 19.40
CA VAL A 567 37.54 -9.02 18.95
C VAL A 567 36.45 -10.04 19.25
N GLN A 568 35.91 -10.04 20.47
CA GLN A 568 34.88 -11.01 20.89
C GLN A 568 33.53 -10.74 20.24
N CYS A 569 33.24 -9.47 19.91
CA CYS A 569 31.98 -9.04 19.30
C CYS A 569 32.14 -8.60 17.83
N ALA A 570 33.18 -9.09 17.13
CA ALA A 570 33.47 -8.71 15.74
C ALA A 570 32.30 -8.96 14.77
N ASN A 571 31.48 -9.98 15.04
CA ASN A 571 30.31 -10.32 14.23
C ASN A 571 29.05 -9.53 14.61
N VAL A 572 29.15 -8.56 15.52
CA VAL A 572 28.04 -7.77 16.05
C VAL A 572 28.31 -6.29 15.83
N THR A 573 27.29 -5.56 15.38
CA THR A 573 27.39 -4.13 15.09
C THR A 573 26.29 -3.36 15.83
N LEU A 574 26.68 -2.41 16.68
CA LEU A 574 25.77 -1.59 17.46
C LEU A 574 25.00 -0.61 16.55
N GLN A 575 23.70 -0.47 16.78
CA GLN A 575 22.81 0.46 16.09
C GLN A 575 22.11 1.35 17.10
N THR A 576 21.93 2.62 16.74
CA THR A 576 21.30 3.64 17.59
C THR A 576 19.77 3.63 17.53
N VAL A 577 19.20 3.03 16.48
CA VAL A 577 17.75 3.02 16.23
C VAL A 577 17.16 1.64 16.57
N PRO A 578 16.03 1.56 17.30
CA PRO A 578 15.39 0.30 17.65
C PRO A 578 14.78 -0.42 16.44
N PHE A 579 14.91 -1.74 16.42
CA PHE A 579 14.29 -2.60 15.40
C PHE A 579 12.88 -3.03 15.81
N LYS A 580 11.98 -3.19 14.85
CA LYS A 580 10.68 -3.83 15.05
C LYS A 580 10.79 -5.37 15.05
N LYS A 581 11.59 -5.93 15.96
CA LYS A 581 11.77 -7.39 16.13
C LYS A 581 11.59 -7.75 17.61
N LYS A 582 11.44 -9.05 17.90
CA LYS A 582 11.23 -9.54 19.28
C LYS A 582 12.45 -9.16 20.16
N PRO A 583 12.25 -8.49 21.30
CA PRO A 583 13.34 -8.14 22.19
C PRO A 583 13.85 -9.37 22.94
N CYS A 584 15.16 -9.40 23.15
CA CYS A 584 15.86 -10.25 24.11
C CYS A 584 15.93 -9.51 25.44
N LYS A 585 15.64 -10.21 26.55
CA LYS A 585 15.82 -9.68 27.91
C LYS A 585 16.63 -10.70 28.70
N GLU A 586 17.87 -10.35 29.02
CA GLU A 586 18.84 -11.22 29.69
C GLU A 586 19.48 -10.49 30.88
N ARG A 587 20.24 -11.21 31.70
CA ARG A 587 20.97 -10.62 32.84
C ARG A 587 22.41 -10.31 32.45
N ASP A 588 22.86 -9.09 32.79
CA ASP A 588 24.24 -8.65 32.61
C ASP A 588 25.18 -9.24 33.69
N SER A 589 26.47 -8.90 33.62
CA SER A 589 27.47 -9.40 34.57
C SER A 589 27.26 -8.95 36.04
N GLU A 590 26.50 -7.88 36.26
CA GLU A 590 26.15 -7.31 37.57
C GLU A 590 24.79 -7.84 38.08
N GLY A 591 24.11 -8.70 37.31
CA GLY A 591 22.82 -9.29 37.66
C GLY A 591 21.61 -8.40 37.35
N CYS A 592 21.81 -7.28 36.65
CA CYS A 592 20.75 -6.40 36.18
C CYS A 592 20.15 -6.91 34.86
N TRP A 593 18.88 -6.62 34.62
CA TRP A 593 18.26 -6.98 33.33
C TRP A 593 18.61 -5.94 32.27
N ILE A 594 19.10 -6.45 31.13
CA ILE A 594 19.39 -5.69 29.92
C ILE A 594 18.44 -6.13 28.81
N THR A 595 17.79 -5.16 28.17
CA THR A 595 16.88 -5.37 27.04
C THR A 595 17.56 -4.92 25.76
N TYR A 596 17.56 -5.77 24.74
CA TYR A 596 18.16 -5.47 23.44
C TYR A 596 17.44 -6.22 22.32
N THR A 597 17.57 -5.71 21.10
CA THR A 597 17.01 -6.33 19.89
C THR A 597 18.13 -6.74 18.94
N LEU A 598 17.99 -7.93 18.37
CA LEU A 598 18.93 -8.50 17.40
C LEU A 598 18.29 -8.52 16.01
N GLN A 599 19.01 -8.02 15.02
CA GLN A 599 18.67 -8.14 13.61
C GLN A 599 19.80 -8.87 12.88
N GLN A 600 19.50 -10.04 12.35
CA GLN A 600 20.49 -10.86 11.66
C GLN A 600 20.87 -10.25 10.30
N LYS A 601 22.17 -10.21 9.98
CA LYS A 601 22.74 -9.81 8.68
C LYS A 601 22.97 -11.03 7.79
N ASP A 602 23.43 -10.80 6.55
CA ASP A 602 23.85 -11.90 5.66
C ASP A 602 25.00 -12.70 6.29
N GLY A 603 25.01 -14.01 6.09
CA GLY A 603 25.97 -14.91 6.75
C GLY A 603 25.69 -15.08 8.25
N ASN A 604 26.70 -14.98 9.11
CA ASN A 604 26.58 -15.23 10.56
C ASN A 604 26.75 -13.97 11.44
N ALA A 605 26.47 -12.78 10.89
CA ALA A 605 26.61 -11.50 11.60
C ALA A 605 25.26 -10.95 12.10
N TYR A 606 25.30 -10.05 13.09
CA TYR A 606 24.13 -9.42 13.70
C TYR A 606 24.31 -7.90 13.84
N ASN A 607 23.22 -7.16 13.67
CA ASN A 607 23.03 -5.82 14.20
C ASN A 607 22.38 -5.95 15.58
N ILE A 608 22.85 -5.17 16.55
CA ILE A 608 22.30 -5.12 17.90
C ILE A 608 21.88 -3.70 18.24
N HIS A 609 20.71 -3.53 18.84
CA HIS A 609 20.29 -2.29 19.47
C HIS A 609 19.98 -2.57 20.93
N VAL A 610 20.58 -1.80 21.83
CA VAL A 610 20.52 -2.00 23.29
C VAL A 610 19.83 -0.79 23.90
N ASP A 611 18.82 -1.03 24.73
CA ASP A 611 18.09 0.02 25.44
C ASP A 611 19.04 0.77 26.40
N ASP A 612 18.78 2.06 26.63
CA ASP A 612 19.63 2.91 27.46
C ASP A 612 19.57 2.55 28.96
N ASP A 613 18.44 2.00 29.41
CA ASP A 613 18.18 1.72 30.82
C ASP A 613 18.40 0.24 31.18
N ARG A 614 19.05 0.01 32.33
CA ARG A 614 19.21 -1.31 32.96
C ARG A 614 18.29 -1.43 34.17
N GLU A 615 17.53 -2.53 34.26
CA GLU A 615 16.67 -2.78 35.42
C GLU A 615 17.47 -3.56 36.49
N CYS A 616 18.05 -2.84 37.44
CA CYS A 616 18.69 -3.42 38.61
C CYS A 616 17.71 -3.45 39.79
N VAL A 617 17.58 -4.60 40.47
CA VAL A 617 16.81 -4.68 41.71
C VAL A 617 17.53 -3.85 42.77
N LYS A 618 16.93 -2.73 43.18
CA LYS A 618 17.44 -1.94 44.32
C LYS A 618 17.31 -2.82 45.57
N GLY A 619 18.41 -3.06 46.27
CA GLY A 619 18.40 -3.82 47.52
C GLY A 619 17.43 -3.22 48.55
N PRO A 620 16.99 -4.00 49.55
CA PRO A 620 16.07 -3.50 50.57
C PRO A 620 16.67 -2.27 51.25
N ASN A 621 15.86 -1.22 51.41
CA ASN A 621 16.31 0.02 52.05
C ASN A 621 16.49 -0.23 53.55
N VAL A 622 17.70 -0.66 53.94
CA VAL A 622 18.07 -1.01 55.31
C VAL A 622 17.78 0.16 56.27
N ALA A 623 17.97 1.41 55.83
CA ALA A 623 17.66 2.59 56.63
C ALA A 623 16.16 2.75 56.90
N ALA A 624 15.29 2.43 55.94
CA ALA A 624 13.84 2.47 56.13
C ALA A 624 13.34 1.36 57.07
N ILE A 625 13.93 0.16 56.99
CA ILE A 625 13.59 -0.97 57.86
C ILE A 625 14.04 -0.69 59.31
N ILE A 626 15.28 -0.22 59.50
CA ILE A 626 15.80 0.14 60.82
C ILE A 626 15.03 1.35 61.39
N GLY A 627 14.79 2.37 60.57
CA GLY A 627 14.02 3.55 61.00
C GLY A 627 12.58 3.20 61.40
N GLY A 628 11.90 2.37 60.62
CA GLY A 628 10.53 1.92 60.91
C GLY A 628 10.43 1.06 62.17
N THR A 629 11.38 0.14 62.37
CA THR A 629 11.40 -0.71 63.57
C THR A 629 11.70 0.08 64.85
N VAL A 630 12.68 0.98 64.82
CA VAL A 630 13.00 1.85 65.97
C VAL A 630 11.83 2.77 66.31
N ALA A 631 11.22 3.42 65.31
CA ALA A 631 10.06 4.27 65.52
C ALA A 631 8.86 3.51 66.11
N GLY A 632 8.61 2.29 65.63
CA GLY A 632 7.55 1.42 66.15
C GLY A 632 7.73 1.07 67.63
N VAL A 633 8.95 0.69 68.04
CA VAL A 633 9.24 0.36 69.45
C VAL A 633 9.06 1.58 70.35
N VAL A 634 9.53 2.75 69.92
CA VAL A 634 9.38 4.01 70.68
C VAL A 634 7.90 4.38 70.82
N LEU A 635 7.12 4.30 69.73
CA LEU A 635 5.68 4.58 69.76
C LEU A 635 4.92 3.67 70.71
N ILE A 636 5.18 2.36 70.68
CA ILE A 636 4.56 1.40 71.59
C ILE A 636 4.90 1.72 73.05
N GLY A 637 6.17 2.06 73.34
CA GLY A 637 6.61 2.47 74.67
C GLY A 637 5.88 3.73 75.18
N VAL A 638 5.74 4.75 74.33
CA VAL A 638 4.98 5.97 74.66
C VAL A 638 3.50 5.66 74.90
N LEU A 639 2.90 4.81 74.07
CA LEU A 639 1.49 4.41 74.19
C LEU A 639 1.21 3.69 75.52
N LEU A 640 2.10 2.78 75.92
CA LEU A 640 2.02 2.10 77.22
C LEU A 640 2.17 3.07 78.40
N LEU A 641 3.06 4.06 78.30
CA LEU A 641 3.20 5.11 79.33
C LEU A 641 1.95 5.99 79.43
N VAL A 642 1.32 6.34 78.30
CA VAL A 642 0.06 7.10 78.27
C VAL A 642 -1.08 6.29 78.88
N ILE A 643 -1.19 5.00 78.55
CA ILE A 643 -2.20 4.11 79.15
C ILE A 643 -1.96 3.98 80.66
N TRP A 644 -0.72 3.77 81.10
CA TRP A 644 -0.39 3.70 82.53
C TRP A 644 -0.72 5.00 83.26
N LYS A 645 -0.38 6.16 82.67
CA LYS A 645 -0.72 7.50 83.21
C LYS A 645 -2.24 7.71 83.29
N ALA A 646 -3.00 7.25 82.29
CA ALA A 646 -4.45 7.35 82.28
C ALA A 646 -5.10 6.44 83.33
N LEU A 647 -4.64 5.20 83.46
CA LEU A 647 -5.12 4.25 84.47
C LEU A 647 -4.82 4.74 85.88
N THR A 648 -3.59 5.20 86.14
CA THR A 648 -3.20 5.76 87.44
C THR A 648 -4.00 7.01 87.80
N HIS A 649 -4.22 7.91 86.83
CA HIS A 649 -5.07 9.08 87.06
C HIS A 649 -6.54 8.73 87.33
N LEU A 650 -7.07 7.69 86.68
CA LEU A 650 -8.43 7.18 86.94
C LEU A 650 -8.55 6.53 88.32
N THR A 651 -7.56 5.75 88.74
CA THR A 651 -7.52 5.18 90.09
C THR A 651 -7.36 6.26 91.14
N ASP A 652 -6.49 7.25 90.93
CA ASP A 652 -6.33 8.39 91.85
C ASP A 652 -7.61 9.23 91.94
N LEU A 653 -8.31 9.45 90.83
CA LEU A 653 -9.62 10.13 90.86
C LEU A 653 -10.67 9.33 91.63
N ASN A 654 -10.67 8.01 91.52
CA ASN A 654 -11.59 7.16 92.26
C ASN A 654 -11.24 7.11 93.75
N GLU A 655 -9.97 7.01 94.10
CA GLU A 655 -9.49 7.08 95.49
C GLU A 655 -9.71 8.48 96.09
N TYR A 656 -9.52 9.56 95.32
CA TYR A 656 -9.83 10.92 95.76
C TYR A 656 -11.32 11.09 96.07
N ARG A 657 -12.21 10.59 95.20
CA ARG A 657 -13.66 10.56 95.46
C ARG A 657 -14.01 9.69 96.67
N ARG A 658 -13.29 8.59 96.90
CA ARG A 658 -13.47 7.74 98.08
C ARG A 658 -13.03 8.45 99.35
N PHE A 659 -11.88 9.12 99.32
CA PHE A 659 -11.35 9.95 100.39
C PHE A 659 -12.29 11.11 100.74
N GLU A 660 -12.85 11.83 99.75
CA GLU A 660 -13.88 12.84 100.03
C GLU A 660 -15.13 12.26 100.70
N LYS A 661 -15.59 11.08 100.25
CA LYS A 661 -16.72 10.38 100.89
C LYS A 661 -16.40 9.92 102.32
N GLU A 662 -15.17 9.51 102.60
CA GLU A 662 -14.72 9.11 103.94
C GLU A 662 -14.49 10.34 104.84
N LYS A 663 -14.03 11.47 104.29
CA LYS A 663 -13.94 12.76 104.99
C LYS A 663 -15.32 13.29 105.38
N LEU A 664 -16.33 13.14 104.52
CA LEU A 664 -17.72 13.49 104.84
C LEU A 664 -18.36 12.53 105.88
N LYS A 665 -17.88 11.29 106.00
CA LYS A 665 -18.36 10.29 106.98
C LYS A 665 -17.64 10.31 108.33
N SER A 666 -16.50 10.99 108.44
CA SER A 666 -15.76 11.15 109.69
C SER A 666 -16.15 12.43 110.42
N GLN A 667 -17.40 12.50 110.88
CA GLN A 667 -17.73 13.32 112.05
C GLN A 667 -17.23 12.57 113.30
N TRP A 668 -16.29 13.18 114.02
CA TRP A 668 -15.78 12.68 115.29
C TRP A 668 -16.87 12.79 116.38
N ASN A 669 -17.35 11.66 116.91
CA ASN A 669 -18.09 11.59 118.16
C ASN A 669 -17.09 11.66 119.33
N ASN A 670 -17.03 12.82 119.99
CA ASN A 670 -16.31 13.00 121.25
C ASN A 670 -17.26 12.70 122.41
N ASP A 671 -17.43 11.44 122.81
CA ASP A 671 -17.95 11.14 124.14
C ASP A 671 -17.33 9.87 124.73
N ASN A 672 -16.59 10.07 125.82
CA ASN A 672 -15.89 9.06 126.60
C ASN A 672 -16.84 8.48 127.65
N PRO A 673 -17.16 7.16 127.61
CA PRO A 673 -18.20 6.54 128.45
C PRO A 673 -17.84 6.38 129.94
N LEU A 674 -16.75 6.96 130.43
CA LEU A 674 -16.32 6.89 131.84
C LEU A 674 -16.31 8.25 132.58
N PHE A 675 -16.82 9.33 131.97
CA PHE A 675 -16.86 10.65 132.61
C PHE A 675 -18.28 11.02 133.09
N LYS A 676 -18.48 11.14 134.42
CA LYS A 676 -19.70 11.69 135.05
C LYS A 676 -19.33 12.96 135.83
N SER A 677 -19.83 14.12 135.40
CA SER A 677 -19.73 15.37 136.15
C SER A 677 -20.84 15.48 137.20
N ALA A 678 -20.48 15.67 138.47
CA ALA A 678 -21.41 15.91 139.56
C ALA A 678 -21.40 17.40 139.94
N THR A 679 -22.28 18.20 139.36
CA THR A 679 -22.62 19.53 139.87
C THR A 679 -24.11 19.75 139.72
N THR A 680 -24.81 19.80 140.85
CA THR A 680 -26.24 20.06 140.98
C THR A 680 -26.48 21.58 141.01
N THR A 681 -27.18 22.10 140.01
CA THR A 681 -27.69 23.48 139.99
C THR A 681 -29.13 23.48 140.48
N VAL A 682 -29.43 24.24 141.53
CA VAL A 682 -30.77 24.38 142.10
C VAL A 682 -31.51 25.51 141.37
N MET A 683 -32.64 25.21 140.74
CA MET A 683 -33.57 26.23 140.21
C MET A 683 -34.89 26.23 140.98
N ASN A 684 -35.32 27.45 141.31
CA ASN A 684 -36.42 27.83 142.20
C ASN A 684 -37.81 27.63 141.54
N PRO A 685 -38.78 26.96 142.21
CA PRO A 685 -40.06 26.54 141.62
C PRO A 685 -41.15 27.62 141.52
N LYS A 686 -40.84 28.89 141.23
CA LYS A 686 -41.85 29.98 141.18
C LYS A 686 -42.18 30.57 139.80
N PHE A 687 -41.58 30.07 138.73
CA PHE A 687 -41.86 30.56 137.37
C PHE A 687 -41.91 29.39 136.38
N ALA A 688 -43.06 28.72 136.33
CA ALA A 688 -43.43 27.85 135.24
C ALA A 688 -44.93 28.04 134.97
N GLU A 689 -45.27 29.09 134.22
CA GLU A 689 -46.55 29.19 133.51
C GLU A 689 -46.32 29.77 132.11
N SER A 690 -46.95 29.10 131.14
CA SER A 690 -47.09 29.36 129.69
C SER A 690 -45.96 28.88 128.78
#